data_AF-A0A7S4NUC0-F1
#
_entry.id   AF-A0A7S4NUC0-F1
#
_cell.length_a   1.000
_cell.length_b   1.000
_cell.length_c   1.000
_cell.angle_alpha   90.00
_cell.angle_beta   90.00
_cell.angle_gamma   90.00
#
_symmetry.space_group_name_H-M   'P 1'
#
loop_
_entity.id
_entity.type
_entity.pdbx_description
1 polymer ?
#
loop_
_entity_poly.entity_id
_entity_poly.type
_entity_poly.pdbx_seq_one_letter_code
_entity_poly.pdbx_strand_id
1 'polypeptide(L)'
;MSRDMPLIKKQIRDGQDITDSLNRLLNGLDQLGQMCAPYASEEQTAADLMKDDLEKLEKAVDKGDGEAAKRSVARVVENQKKLEAAPFGDDNTGQHQKENVAGLSKDVPADIKALRECLADAKNPEKKDDFKKANEVVKADARQVGAYAAPSGAADLDELLDELQCGVREAVEASKDNDPKKLQEQCAVINGARAKMKPVVARSAQANTDPVRRRNEIGKWKDLNDCLDDLLNAVKGGDDIEVERKKEKVLDALEDYRDAAGVDPLAAAEDVRRSAADFVAAAVKDDREKIPEKAKDTQQAVAALHAPAQKAALRTGDPEINERVLGDLDRLDQLMQELVELGAQEVDAHNNRDAPAALRTAKEMNKKYDDIDNTVDDLTSALKPGVGKKHPNGPQSVEHDIPPHLRQLYAAAKELERKLPAVIATAEDAQRNPQQQEKDAFAKALEDLEMPLRGIKAADSDEDKAVALSHVLQDHIEDMADAAKKGEPDGVVCGARLGSDTKAKLGPLLEDIASREEDPKKAAKIRDLAQQLENEFPKTIVAARKALQNPNDKQAQEELERAQDKVDDILEGLRFVVAKAPAEDAIGTRDDLKKSMQAILGYVKAGQKRNAVQEARKAAATDLDPLKKYVEGLENEDDLLSALDRLLELLKDMEQQTPKAADAPPGSQPRKELEDMVDQASKLLDKIVDESGGEALAAIQGEKRDLRDLHDDIAKEDPNALKADIKEVVASHRDVLDKLKNEQPKLMHASPNRAKELGDAIEEMEALMPQVIQKTKGAIVNPDNHAAQRELDEAISTLEVPLAKSANAVAPSALRDLKAKAKEVDRQGRAVAAGTMAGDVAKAQKNSDQLNDLKPLKDAVDERLRQMEKNNPVLAKQLEDKMAEVEEAAKDVQRSAKDPSKVGEASDKLSHKLRELEEAAEASDIPADVALAAAQKDDLLRALKGPLSSANKLDMNDLLKMAMDLSDSMGGMIGKVEDDVRRQGGGAGVLAALKMLRDLEKKASEPIKAPKLEEKAPEPKKAKAQRPLPAAPAADADFSDRVKHMAEVIDVTSDAAQDEKLSSTAQGLSATLIRLAEAAKSGDRMGILAQTKDAVADINRLVLVFKEIAEEITDRKMKDRMVWLSSMLKDVATNLKILCSVKAASGGPDNDDQIVSVITSVKNIFTEGLDLANIAEKTNKRKKRA
;
A
#
# COMPACT_ATOMS: atom_id res chain seq x y z
N MET A 1 -12.67 30.58 31.59
CA MET A 1 -12.94 31.75 32.49
C MET A 1 -12.58 31.48 33.95
N SER A 2 -13.35 30.70 34.74
CA SER A 2 -13.08 30.44 36.17
C SER A 2 -11.67 29.84 36.44
N ARG A 3 -11.18 29.01 35.52
CA ARG A 3 -9.84 28.40 35.59
C ARG A 3 -8.68 29.36 35.29
N ASP A 4 -8.89 30.34 34.41
CA ASP A 4 -7.82 31.16 33.83
C ASP A 4 -7.63 32.49 34.56
N MET A 5 -8.67 33.00 35.21
CA MET A 5 -8.58 34.25 35.98
C MET A 5 -7.61 34.20 37.18
N PRO A 6 -7.50 33.10 37.96
CA PRO A 6 -6.46 32.98 38.97
C PRO A 6 -5.04 33.04 38.40
N LEU A 7 -4.84 32.53 37.19
CA LEU A 7 -3.55 32.55 36.49
C LEU A 7 -3.18 33.96 36.05
N ILE A 8 -4.14 34.70 35.46
CA ILE A 8 -3.94 36.11 35.07
C ILE A 8 -3.61 36.97 36.30
N LYS A 9 -4.28 36.75 37.44
CA LYS A 9 -3.97 37.45 38.70
C LYS A 9 -2.55 37.21 39.16
N LYS A 10 -2.07 35.97 39.04
CA LYS A 10 -0.71 35.60 39.40
C LYS A 10 0.28 36.26 38.45
N GLN A 11 0.04 36.20 37.14
CA GLN A 11 0.91 36.80 36.12
C GLN A 11 1.02 38.32 36.29
N ILE A 12 -0.09 39.03 36.54
CA ILE A 12 -0.08 40.48 36.81
C ILE A 12 0.71 40.80 38.10
N ARG A 13 0.51 40.01 39.18
CA ARG A 13 1.23 40.21 40.45
C ARG A 13 2.74 40.00 40.28
N ASP A 14 3.11 39.03 39.45
CA ASP A 14 4.49 38.63 39.22
C ASP A 14 5.16 39.45 38.10
N GLY A 15 4.47 40.43 37.51
CA GLY A 15 4.96 41.27 36.41
C GLY A 15 5.18 40.51 35.10
N GLN A 16 4.49 39.38 34.91
CA GLN A 16 4.58 38.52 33.75
C GLN A 16 3.60 38.96 32.65
N ASP A 17 3.96 38.65 31.41
CA ASP A 17 3.10 38.84 30.24
C ASP A 17 1.79 38.03 30.39
N ILE A 18 0.66 38.70 30.15
CA ILE A 18 -0.69 38.15 30.32
C ILE A 18 -1.41 37.89 29.00
N THR A 19 -0.78 38.20 27.87
CA THR A 19 -1.39 38.17 26.52
C THR A 19 -1.91 36.77 26.17
N ASP A 20 -1.18 35.70 26.49
CA ASP A 20 -1.63 34.33 26.23
C ASP A 20 -2.85 33.90 27.06
N SER A 21 -3.03 34.50 28.23
CA SER A 21 -4.15 34.19 29.12
C SER A 21 -5.39 35.03 28.75
N LEU A 22 -5.19 36.26 28.26
CA LEU A 22 -6.24 37.10 27.68
C LEU A 22 -6.78 36.53 26.36
N ASN A 23 -5.89 36.09 25.46
CA ASN A 23 -6.29 35.46 24.20
C ASN A 23 -7.12 34.18 24.42
N ARG A 24 -6.81 33.39 25.46
CA ARG A 24 -7.62 32.24 25.85
C ARG A 24 -9.02 32.61 26.35
N LEU A 25 -9.16 33.75 27.04
CA LEU A 25 -10.45 34.28 27.46
C LEU A 25 -11.27 34.82 26.27
N LEU A 26 -10.63 35.54 25.35
CA LEU A 26 -11.26 36.07 24.13
C LEU A 26 -11.80 34.93 23.26
N ASN A 27 -11.00 33.88 23.04
CA ASN A 27 -11.43 32.69 22.29
C ASN A 27 -12.61 31.97 22.96
N GLY A 28 -12.66 31.92 24.29
CA GLY A 28 -13.78 31.34 25.01
C GLY A 28 -15.07 32.16 24.91
N LEU A 29 -14.97 33.49 24.84
CA LEU A 29 -16.12 34.37 24.61
C LEU A 29 -16.62 34.30 23.15
N ASP A 30 -15.72 34.12 22.19
CA ASP A 30 -16.10 33.86 20.80
C ASP A 30 -16.91 32.57 20.64
N GLN A 31 -16.49 31.52 21.34
CA GLN A 31 -17.26 30.27 21.38
C GLN A 31 -18.62 30.49 22.05
N LEU A 32 -18.70 31.29 23.12
CA LEU A 32 -19.96 31.61 23.77
C LEU A 32 -20.91 32.40 22.87
N GLY A 33 -20.40 33.41 22.15
CA GLY A 33 -21.17 34.19 21.18
C GLY A 33 -21.69 33.34 20.02
N GLN A 34 -20.88 32.38 19.54
CA GLN A 34 -21.30 31.41 18.52
C GLN A 34 -22.38 30.45 19.03
N MET A 35 -22.35 30.06 20.30
CA MET A 35 -23.42 29.24 20.91
C MET A 35 -24.72 30.04 21.15
N CYS A 36 -24.62 31.34 21.42
CA CYS A 36 -25.77 32.23 21.63
C CYS A 36 -26.42 32.74 20.33
N ALA A 37 -25.77 32.55 19.17
CA ALA A 37 -26.22 32.98 17.85
C ALA A 37 -27.67 32.63 17.43
N PRO A 38 -28.32 31.56 17.94
CA PRO A 38 -29.72 31.26 17.61
C PRO A 38 -30.78 32.05 18.41
N TYR A 39 -30.41 32.83 19.43
CA TYR A 39 -31.36 33.42 20.40
C TYR A 39 -31.37 34.96 20.41
N ALA A 40 -32.38 35.56 21.05
CA ALA A 40 -32.77 36.97 20.90
C ALA A 40 -31.63 38.00 21.06
N SER A 41 -31.75 39.12 20.34
CA SER A 41 -30.67 40.09 20.06
C SER A 41 -29.96 40.68 21.27
N GLU A 42 -30.53 40.69 22.47
CA GLU A 42 -29.94 41.36 23.63
C GLU A 42 -28.81 40.57 24.30
N GLU A 43 -28.86 39.23 24.27
CA GLU A 43 -27.87 38.35 24.92
C GLU A 43 -26.59 38.25 24.10
N GLN A 44 -26.74 38.09 22.78
CA GLN A 44 -25.62 38.13 21.85
C GLN A 44 -24.95 39.51 21.83
N THR A 45 -25.76 40.59 21.89
CA THR A 45 -25.21 41.96 21.99
C THR A 45 -24.41 42.17 23.27
N ALA A 46 -24.84 41.61 24.41
CA ALA A 46 -24.10 41.74 25.66
C ALA A 46 -22.78 40.96 25.65
N ALA A 47 -22.76 39.76 25.06
CA ALA A 47 -21.53 38.96 24.90
C ALA A 47 -20.53 39.63 23.93
N ASP A 48 -21.02 40.13 22.79
CA ASP A 48 -20.20 40.84 21.80
C ASP A 48 -19.61 42.14 22.39
N LEU A 49 -20.40 42.92 23.14
CA LEU A 49 -19.92 44.12 23.83
C LEU A 49 -18.87 43.80 24.92
N MET A 50 -18.99 42.66 25.61
CA MET A 50 -17.98 42.22 26.58
C MET A 50 -16.66 41.84 25.89
N LYS A 51 -16.72 41.18 24.73
CA LYS A 51 -15.55 40.87 23.90
C LYS A 51 -14.84 42.16 23.48
N ASP A 52 -15.62 43.11 22.95
CA ASP A 52 -15.14 44.40 22.47
C ASP A 52 -14.43 45.22 23.57
N ASP A 53 -14.96 45.17 24.80
CA ASP A 53 -14.33 45.83 25.95
C ASP A 53 -13.09 45.08 26.47
N LEU A 54 -12.99 43.76 26.30
CA LEU A 54 -11.80 42.98 26.65
C LEU A 54 -10.65 43.17 25.66
N GLU A 55 -10.92 43.27 24.36
CA GLU A 55 -9.90 43.66 23.37
C GLU A 55 -9.39 45.09 23.62
N LYS A 56 -10.27 46.00 24.04
CA LYS A 56 -9.88 47.37 24.46
C LYS A 56 -9.08 47.36 25.76
N LEU A 57 -9.32 46.38 26.64
CA LEU A 57 -8.53 46.19 27.86
C LEU A 57 -7.12 45.71 27.51
N GLU A 58 -6.97 44.71 26.65
CA GLU A 58 -5.69 44.19 26.17
C GLU A 58 -4.85 45.32 25.55
N LYS A 59 -5.41 46.06 24.58
CA LYS A 59 -4.75 47.21 23.96
C LYS A 59 -4.37 48.31 24.94
N ALA A 60 -5.14 48.49 26.03
CA ALA A 60 -4.82 49.47 27.06
C ALA A 60 -3.68 48.99 27.97
N VAL A 61 -3.62 47.69 28.27
CA VAL A 61 -2.54 47.07 29.04
C VAL A 61 -1.23 47.11 28.26
N ASP A 62 -1.24 46.76 26.97
CA ASP A 62 -0.05 46.81 26.11
C ASP A 62 0.54 48.22 26.00
N LYS A 63 -0.32 49.24 26.06
CA LYS A 63 0.07 50.66 26.03
C LYS A 63 0.41 51.23 27.41
N GLY A 64 0.25 50.45 28.49
CA GLY A 64 0.45 50.89 29.86
C GLY A 64 -0.55 51.96 30.35
N ASP A 65 -1.71 52.11 29.70
CA ASP A 65 -2.75 53.08 30.08
C ASP A 65 -3.71 52.48 31.12
N GLY A 66 -3.30 52.59 32.39
CA GLY A 66 -4.05 52.04 33.52
C GLY A 66 -5.46 52.63 33.73
N GLU A 67 -5.75 53.84 33.25
CA GLU A 67 -7.09 54.43 33.36
C GLU A 67 -8.02 54.02 32.21
N ALA A 68 -7.48 53.80 31.01
CA ALA A 68 -8.21 53.13 29.94
C ALA A 68 -8.54 51.67 30.33
N ALA A 69 -7.58 50.94 30.89
CA ALA A 69 -7.78 49.57 31.37
C ALA A 69 -8.88 49.49 32.44
N LYS A 70 -8.89 50.39 33.44
CA LYS A 70 -9.95 50.44 34.46
C LYS A 70 -11.34 50.70 33.89
N ARG A 71 -11.45 51.59 32.90
CA ARG A 71 -12.74 51.90 32.24
C ARG A 71 -13.25 50.70 31.46
N SER A 72 -12.39 50.01 30.72
CA SER A 72 -12.74 48.79 30.00
C SER A 72 -13.17 47.68 30.96
N VAL A 73 -12.45 47.45 32.06
CA VAL A 73 -12.88 46.50 33.11
C VAL A 73 -14.25 46.88 33.65
N ALA A 74 -14.50 48.16 33.98
CA ALA A 74 -15.79 48.58 34.51
C ALA A 74 -16.97 48.32 33.55
N ARG A 75 -16.76 48.47 32.24
CA ARG A 75 -17.79 48.19 31.22
C ARG A 75 -18.04 46.70 31.03
N VAL A 76 -16.99 45.86 31.08
CA VAL A 76 -17.14 44.40 31.11
C VAL A 76 -18.03 43.96 32.27
N VAL A 77 -17.84 44.53 33.47
CA VAL A 77 -18.71 44.24 34.63
C VAL A 77 -20.16 44.68 34.42
N GLU A 78 -20.38 45.82 33.77
CA GLU A 78 -21.72 46.32 33.50
C GLU A 78 -22.46 45.41 32.50
N ASN A 79 -21.79 44.99 31.44
CA ASN A 79 -22.39 44.13 30.41
C ASN A 79 -22.63 42.71 30.92
N GLN A 80 -21.78 42.22 31.83
CA GLN A 80 -22.02 40.97 32.56
C GLN A 80 -23.33 41.03 33.37
N LYS A 81 -23.57 42.12 34.11
CA LYS A 81 -24.80 42.27 34.89
C LYS A 81 -26.05 42.34 34.02
N LYS A 82 -25.94 42.87 32.80
CA LYS A 82 -27.04 42.87 31.82
C LYS A 82 -27.34 41.45 31.34
N LEU A 83 -26.29 40.66 31.09
CA LEU A 83 -26.42 39.24 30.73
C LEU A 83 -27.08 38.42 31.86
N GLU A 84 -26.73 38.70 33.13
CA GLU A 84 -27.32 38.04 34.30
C GLU A 84 -28.79 38.43 34.57
N ALA A 85 -29.25 39.59 34.07
CA ALA A 85 -30.60 40.10 34.28
C ALA A 85 -31.59 39.72 33.17
N ALA A 86 -31.15 39.01 32.13
CA ALA A 86 -32.01 38.59 31.02
C ALA A 86 -33.07 37.56 31.48
N PRO A 87 -34.35 37.71 31.07
CA PRO A 87 -35.43 36.82 31.49
C PRO A 87 -35.37 35.48 30.75
N PHE A 88 -34.91 34.42 31.42
CA PHE A 88 -34.99 33.04 30.93
C PHE A 88 -36.42 32.48 31.06
N GLY A 89 -36.93 31.81 30.03
CA GLY A 89 -38.27 31.20 30.01
C GLY A 89 -38.45 30.04 31.00
N ASP A 90 -39.69 29.74 31.39
CA ASP A 90 -40.04 28.76 32.46
C ASP A 90 -40.09 27.27 32.00
N ASP A 91 -39.45 26.92 30.88
CA ASP A 91 -39.34 25.51 30.46
C ASP A 91 -38.12 24.80 31.07
N ASN A 92 -38.07 23.46 31.01
CA ASN A 92 -36.97 22.66 31.59
C ASN A 92 -35.58 23.06 31.04
N THR A 93 -35.55 23.61 29.83
CA THR A 93 -34.36 24.18 29.19
C THR A 93 -33.95 25.48 29.89
N GLY A 94 -34.89 26.39 30.13
CA GLY A 94 -34.68 27.63 30.86
C GLY A 94 -34.28 27.44 32.32
N GLN A 95 -34.74 26.36 32.98
CA GLN A 95 -34.37 26.07 34.37
C GLN A 95 -32.89 25.62 34.51
N HIS A 96 -32.40 24.78 33.60
CA HIS A 96 -30.98 24.41 33.53
C HIS A 96 -30.09 25.58 33.09
N GLN A 97 -30.58 26.47 32.24
CA GLN A 97 -29.86 27.68 31.82
C GLN A 97 -29.75 28.71 32.96
N LYS A 98 -30.81 28.87 33.76
CA LYS A 98 -30.82 29.70 34.97
C LYS A 98 -29.81 29.20 36.01
N GLU A 99 -29.65 27.89 36.14
CA GLU A 99 -28.65 27.27 37.02
C GLU A 99 -27.21 27.45 36.51
N ASN A 100 -26.97 27.37 35.20
CA ASN A 100 -25.65 27.60 34.61
C ASN A 100 -25.20 29.08 34.71
N VAL A 101 -26.10 30.03 34.46
CA VAL A 101 -25.82 31.47 34.61
C VAL A 101 -25.68 31.86 36.09
N ALA A 102 -26.49 31.30 36.98
CA ALA A 102 -26.35 31.50 38.43
C ALA A 102 -25.07 30.88 39.00
N GLY A 103 -24.55 29.81 38.38
CA GLY A 103 -23.25 29.21 38.69
C GLY A 103 -22.06 30.13 38.34
N LEU A 104 -22.15 30.87 37.22
CA LEU A 104 -21.14 31.86 36.81
C LEU A 104 -21.17 33.13 37.68
N SER A 105 -22.33 33.54 38.20
CA SER A 105 -22.51 34.78 38.98
C SER A 105 -21.91 34.75 40.40
N LYS A 106 -21.74 33.56 41.02
CA LYS A 106 -21.30 33.45 42.43
C LYS A 106 -19.83 33.80 42.68
N ASP A 107 -18.96 33.62 41.69
CA ASP A 107 -17.50 33.72 41.88
C ASP A 107 -16.89 35.02 41.32
N VAL A 108 -17.54 35.65 40.33
CA VAL A 108 -17.02 36.81 39.61
C VAL A 108 -16.97 38.13 40.43
N PRO A 109 -17.92 38.43 41.34
CA PRO A 109 -17.86 39.63 42.17
C PRO A 109 -16.65 39.66 43.13
N ALA A 110 -16.21 38.49 43.62
CA ALA A 110 -15.03 38.36 44.46
C ALA A 110 -13.73 38.60 43.66
N ASP A 111 -13.71 38.15 42.40
CA ASP A 111 -12.56 38.26 41.51
C ASP A 111 -12.34 39.67 40.97
N ILE A 112 -13.42 40.41 40.70
CA ILE A 112 -13.38 41.82 40.29
C ILE A 112 -12.98 42.72 41.47
N LYS A 113 -13.42 42.39 42.69
CA LYS A 113 -13.00 43.11 43.91
C LYS A 113 -11.49 42.99 44.12
N ALA A 114 -10.93 41.79 43.95
CA ALA A 114 -9.49 41.54 44.04
C ALA A 114 -8.68 42.28 42.96
N LEU A 115 -9.21 42.40 41.73
CA LEU A 115 -8.59 43.17 40.65
C LEU A 115 -8.58 44.68 40.93
N ARG A 116 -9.66 45.22 41.54
CA ARG A 116 -9.70 46.61 42.02
C ARG A 116 -8.73 46.87 43.17
N GLU A 117 -8.55 45.92 44.08
CA GLU A 117 -7.59 46.01 45.18
C GLU A 117 -6.13 45.97 44.66
N CYS A 118 -5.80 45.08 43.70
CA CYS A 118 -4.47 45.07 43.06
C CYS A 118 -4.17 46.37 42.28
N LEU A 119 -5.16 46.96 41.60
CA LEU A 119 -4.99 48.24 40.90
C LEU A 119 -4.95 49.45 41.86
N ALA A 120 -5.45 49.31 43.10
CA ALA A 120 -5.34 50.31 44.14
C ALA A 120 -3.97 50.28 44.84
N ASP A 121 -3.37 49.10 45.00
CA ASP A 121 -2.02 48.93 45.56
C ASP A 121 -0.91 49.55 44.69
N ALA A 122 -1.14 49.68 43.38
CA ALA A 122 -0.28 50.42 42.45
C ALA A 122 -0.20 51.94 42.73
N LYS A 123 -1.02 52.49 43.64
CA LYS A 123 -0.95 53.89 44.10
C LYS A 123 -0.12 54.10 45.36
N ASN A 124 0.50 53.06 45.94
CA ASN A 124 1.33 53.22 47.13
C ASN A 124 2.61 54.04 46.80
N PRO A 125 2.78 55.26 47.35
CA PRO A 125 3.89 56.15 47.00
C PRO A 125 5.27 55.59 47.39
N GLU A 126 5.35 54.64 48.33
CA GLU A 126 6.62 54.01 48.72
C GLU A 126 7.19 53.06 47.66
N LYS A 127 6.36 52.52 46.76
CA LYS A 127 6.81 51.67 45.64
C LYS A 127 7.02 52.44 44.34
N LYS A 128 6.80 53.76 44.36
CA LYS A 128 6.88 54.62 43.17
C LYS A 128 8.31 54.78 42.68
N ASP A 129 9.29 54.73 43.57
CA ASP A 129 10.72 54.80 43.20
C ASP A 129 11.25 53.47 42.66
N ASP A 130 10.72 52.34 43.12
CA ASP A 130 11.06 51.02 42.56
C ASP A 130 10.42 50.83 41.18
N PHE A 131 9.19 51.32 40.99
CA PHE A 131 8.54 51.31 39.68
C PHE A 131 9.20 52.29 38.70
N LYS A 132 9.70 53.43 39.19
CA LYS A 132 10.45 54.40 38.37
C LYS A 132 11.84 53.87 38.01
N LYS A 133 12.52 53.14 38.92
CA LYS A 133 13.77 52.42 38.62
C LYS A 133 13.56 51.29 37.62
N ALA A 134 12.51 50.47 37.79
CA ALA A 134 12.19 49.41 36.85
C ALA A 134 11.83 49.97 35.45
N ASN A 135 11.09 51.09 35.39
CA ASN A 135 10.73 51.73 34.13
C ASN A 135 11.91 52.51 33.50
N GLU A 136 12.85 53.04 34.27
CA GLU A 136 14.12 53.61 33.76
C GLU A 136 15.06 52.50 33.26
N VAL A 137 15.09 51.33 33.89
CA VAL A 137 15.83 50.15 33.40
C VAL A 137 15.21 49.62 32.10
N VAL A 138 13.88 49.49 32.03
CA VAL A 138 13.17 49.08 30.81
C VAL A 138 13.28 50.13 29.69
N LYS A 139 13.30 51.42 30.01
CA LYS A 139 13.55 52.49 29.02
C LYS A 139 15.01 52.60 28.61
N ALA A 140 15.95 52.27 29.49
CA ALA A 140 17.37 52.17 29.14
C ALA A 140 17.59 50.97 28.20
N ASP A 141 16.99 49.82 28.49
CA ASP A 141 17.03 48.63 27.63
C ASP A 141 16.32 48.88 26.30
N ALA A 142 15.13 49.52 26.29
CA ALA A 142 14.42 49.84 25.06
C ALA A 142 15.14 50.91 24.20
N ARG A 143 15.87 51.86 24.81
CA ARG A 143 16.69 52.84 24.08
C ARG A 143 18.02 52.27 23.59
N GLN A 144 18.54 51.22 24.22
CA GLN A 144 19.71 50.48 23.75
C GLN A 144 19.35 49.50 22.61
N VAL A 145 18.14 48.94 22.64
CA VAL A 145 17.59 48.06 21.57
C VAL A 145 17.15 48.86 20.33
N GLY A 146 16.73 50.12 20.49
CA GLY A 146 16.30 50.97 19.37
C GLY A 146 17.43 51.59 18.52
N ALA A 147 18.70 51.43 18.87
CA ALA A 147 19.83 52.08 18.19
C ALA A 147 20.80 51.12 17.46
N TYR A 148 20.54 49.81 17.44
CA TYR A 148 21.34 48.83 16.68
C TYR A 148 20.44 47.85 15.91
N ALA A 149 19.62 48.38 15.01
CA ALA A 149 19.00 47.60 13.94
C ALA A 149 19.98 47.54 12.76
N ALA A 150 20.99 46.68 12.87
CA ALA A 150 21.83 46.21 11.77
C ALA A 150 22.16 44.73 12.00
N PRO A 151 22.30 43.91 10.94
CA PRO A 151 22.51 42.47 11.06
C PRO A 151 23.99 42.19 11.39
N SER A 152 24.40 42.35 12.65
CA SER A 152 25.80 42.08 13.06
C SER A 152 26.00 40.74 13.79
N GLY A 153 24.92 40.09 14.26
CA GLY A 153 25.03 38.90 15.11
C GLY A 153 25.64 37.66 14.45
N ALA A 154 25.49 37.50 13.13
CA ALA A 154 26.05 36.37 12.40
C ALA A 154 27.57 36.48 12.20
N ALA A 155 28.09 37.70 12.01
CA ALA A 155 29.53 37.94 11.90
C ALA A 155 30.23 37.74 13.26
N ASP A 156 29.62 38.23 14.34
CA ASP A 156 30.12 38.03 15.70
C ASP A 156 30.12 36.54 16.09
N LEU A 157 29.17 35.75 15.59
CA LEU A 157 29.09 34.31 15.88
C LEU A 157 30.16 33.50 15.11
N ASP A 158 30.37 33.80 13.83
CA ASP A 158 31.41 33.15 13.02
C ASP A 158 32.81 33.40 13.61
N GLU A 159 33.12 34.64 14.03
CA GLU A 159 34.41 34.99 14.65
C GLU A 159 34.64 34.25 15.98
N LEU A 160 33.59 34.11 16.80
CA LEU A 160 33.66 33.35 18.06
C LEU A 160 33.78 31.84 17.85
N LEU A 161 33.15 31.30 16.80
CA LEU A 161 33.30 29.90 16.42
C LEU A 161 34.72 29.60 15.92
N ASP A 162 35.34 30.53 15.18
CA ASP A 162 36.74 30.42 14.77
C ASP A 162 37.71 30.56 15.96
N GLU A 163 37.47 31.49 16.89
CA GLU A 163 38.23 31.63 18.16
C GLU A 163 38.16 30.33 18.97
N LEU A 164 36.98 29.71 19.04
CA LEU A 164 36.75 28.43 19.73
C LEU A 164 37.45 27.26 19.03
N GLN A 165 37.33 27.15 17.71
CA GLN A 165 37.99 26.10 16.92
C GLN A 165 39.51 26.19 17.00
N CYS A 166 40.06 27.41 16.99
CA CYS A 166 41.49 27.66 17.17
C CYS A 166 41.95 27.22 18.57
N GLY A 167 41.26 27.68 19.62
CA GLY A 167 41.58 27.31 21.00
C GLY A 167 41.52 25.82 21.28
N VAL A 168 40.55 25.10 20.68
CA VAL A 168 40.44 23.63 20.76
C VAL A 168 41.64 22.94 20.11
N ARG A 169 42.10 23.42 18.95
CA ARG A 169 43.27 22.86 18.25
C ARG A 169 44.55 23.09 19.05
N GLU A 170 44.76 24.30 19.55
CA GLU A 170 45.95 24.67 20.32
C GLU A 170 45.99 23.98 21.69
N ALA A 171 44.83 23.75 22.34
CA ALA A 171 44.75 22.98 23.59
C ALA A 171 45.21 21.52 23.41
N VAL A 172 44.85 20.91 22.27
CA VAL A 172 45.24 19.53 21.93
C VAL A 172 46.75 19.45 21.65
N GLU A 173 47.30 20.41 20.92
CA GLU A 173 48.75 20.48 20.69
C GLU A 173 49.52 20.69 22.00
N ALA A 174 49.04 21.57 22.88
CA ALA A 174 49.64 21.77 24.20
C ALA A 174 49.58 20.52 25.10
N SER A 175 48.53 19.69 24.97
CA SER A 175 48.41 18.40 25.66
C SER A 175 49.52 17.44 25.22
N LYS A 176 49.72 17.29 23.91
CA LYS A 176 50.76 16.41 23.35
C LYS A 176 52.16 16.81 23.78
N ASP A 177 52.41 18.12 23.91
CA ASP A 177 53.68 18.67 24.36
C ASP A 177 53.88 18.56 25.88
N ASN A 178 52.87 18.11 26.64
CA ASN A 178 52.84 18.12 28.11
C ASN A 178 53.19 19.49 28.70
N ASP A 179 52.75 20.60 28.08
CA ASP A 179 52.97 21.96 28.57
C ASP A 179 51.75 22.45 29.36
N PRO A 180 51.72 22.27 30.70
CA PRO A 180 50.55 22.58 31.52
C PRO A 180 50.20 24.07 31.51
N LYS A 181 51.16 24.95 31.21
CA LYS A 181 50.94 26.40 31.19
C LYS A 181 50.21 26.80 29.92
N LYS A 182 50.65 26.31 28.75
CA LYS A 182 49.92 26.50 27.49
C LYS A 182 48.53 25.87 27.53
N LEU A 183 48.42 24.68 28.11
CA LEU A 183 47.14 24.00 28.29
C LEU A 183 46.14 24.84 29.10
N GLN A 184 46.63 25.44 30.21
CA GLN A 184 45.83 26.32 31.05
C GLN A 184 45.43 27.63 30.33
N GLU A 185 46.34 28.20 29.53
CA GLU A 185 46.06 29.37 28.69
C GLU A 185 44.98 29.06 27.65
N GLN A 186 45.05 27.93 26.95
CA GLN A 186 44.07 27.54 25.94
C GLN A 186 42.72 27.14 26.53
N CYS A 187 42.71 26.49 27.70
CA CYS A 187 41.47 26.28 28.46
C CYS A 187 40.79 27.61 28.84
N ALA A 188 41.56 28.67 29.09
CA ALA A 188 41.01 30.00 29.35
C ALA A 188 40.44 30.64 28.07
N VAL A 189 41.08 30.45 26.91
CA VAL A 189 40.57 30.89 25.60
C VAL A 189 39.24 30.22 25.28
N ILE A 190 39.16 28.89 25.40
CA ILE A 190 37.93 28.11 25.15
C ILE A 190 36.79 28.58 26.07
N ASN A 191 37.05 28.75 27.37
CA ASN A 191 36.03 29.23 28.31
C ASN A 191 35.63 30.70 28.06
N GLY A 192 36.57 31.52 27.59
CA GLY A 192 36.32 32.90 27.17
C GLY A 192 35.38 32.97 25.97
N ALA A 193 35.68 32.23 24.90
CA ALA A 193 34.82 32.13 23.70
C ALA A 193 33.42 31.60 24.06
N ARG A 194 33.35 30.54 24.86
CA ARG A 194 32.08 29.97 25.39
C ARG A 194 31.23 30.99 26.14
N ALA A 195 31.85 31.82 26.99
CA ALA A 195 31.15 32.86 27.73
C ALA A 195 30.62 33.98 26.83
N LYS A 196 31.38 34.36 25.79
CA LYS A 196 30.97 35.37 24.80
C LYS A 196 29.86 34.85 23.87
N MET A 197 29.86 33.56 23.52
CA MET A 197 28.87 32.96 22.63
C MET A 197 27.48 32.86 23.27
N LYS A 198 27.38 32.55 24.57
CA LYS A 198 26.10 32.36 25.27
C LYS A 198 25.06 33.49 25.03
N PRO A 199 25.40 34.79 25.17
CA PRO A 199 24.48 35.87 24.84
C PRO A 199 24.21 36.05 23.33
N VAL A 200 25.15 35.66 22.45
CA VAL A 200 24.97 35.70 20.99
C VAL A 200 23.96 34.62 20.54
N VAL A 201 24.10 33.39 21.04
CA VAL A 201 23.16 32.27 20.80
C VAL A 201 21.75 32.62 21.28
N ALA A 202 21.64 33.22 22.48
CA ALA A 202 20.33 33.63 23.00
C ALA A 202 19.64 34.68 22.10
N ARG A 203 20.41 35.60 21.50
CA ARG A 203 19.89 36.61 20.56
C ARG A 203 19.53 35.98 19.21
N SER A 204 20.37 35.09 18.69
CA SER A 204 20.12 34.35 17.43
C SER A 204 18.85 33.51 17.52
N ALA A 205 18.74 32.67 18.56
CA ALA A 205 17.54 31.90 18.85
C ALA A 205 16.32 32.81 19.06
N GLN A 206 16.48 33.98 19.68
CA GLN A 206 15.38 34.94 19.84
C GLN A 206 14.89 35.54 18.52
N ALA A 207 15.80 35.80 17.57
CA ALA A 207 15.48 36.32 16.24
C ALA A 207 14.81 35.28 15.33
N ASN A 208 14.98 33.99 15.62
CA ASN A 208 14.38 32.89 14.87
C ASN A 208 12.86 32.80 15.17
N THR A 209 12.02 33.11 14.18
CA THR A 209 10.56 33.12 14.30
C THR A 209 9.94 31.72 14.21
N ASP A 210 10.69 30.74 13.70
CA ASP A 210 10.28 29.34 13.66
C ASP A 210 10.58 28.64 15.00
N PRO A 211 9.55 28.17 15.74
CA PRO A 211 9.73 27.51 17.03
C PRO A 211 10.47 26.17 16.95
N VAL A 212 10.45 25.47 15.81
CA VAL A 212 11.19 24.21 15.59
C VAL A 212 12.67 24.52 15.39
N ARG A 213 12.99 25.48 14.52
CA ARG A 213 14.37 25.90 14.25
C ARG A 213 15.03 26.52 15.49
N ARG A 214 14.31 27.37 16.23
CA ARG A 214 14.74 27.89 17.54
C ARG A 214 15.07 26.77 18.52
N ARG A 215 14.23 25.72 18.60
CA ARG A 215 14.46 24.59 19.52
C ARG A 215 15.67 23.76 19.10
N ASN A 216 15.87 23.57 17.79
CA ASN A 216 17.02 22.86 17.24
C ASN A 216 18.34 23.61 17.51
N GLU A 217 18.38 24.92 17.27
CA GLU A 217 19.53 25.78 17.53
C GLU A 217 19.95 25.77 19.02
N ILE A 218 18.97 25.86 19.93
CA ILE A 218 19.21 25.73 21.39
C ILE A 218 19.71 24.32 21.75
N GLY A 219 19.19 23.28 21.09
CA GLY A 219 19.60 21.89 21.28
C GLY A 219 21.06 21.68 20.88
N LYS A 220 21.44 22.08 19.65
CA LYS A 220 22.80 21.96 19.12
C LYS A 220 23.81 22.77 19.94
N TRP A 221 23.44 23.95 20.44
CA TRP A 221 24.30 24.71 21.36
C TRP A 221 24.58 23.93 22.65
N LYS A 222 23.58 23.25 23.19
CA LYS A 222 23.73 22.42 24.39
C LYS A 222 24.66 21.24 24.12
N ASP A 223 24.51 20.56 22.98
CA ASP A 223 25.36 19.43 22.61
C ASP A 223 26.82 19.85 22.43
N LEU A 224 27.09 20.98 21.75
CA LEU A 224 28.43 21.57 21.65
C LEU A 224 29.01 21.91 23.04
N ASN A 225 28.19 22.46 23.91
CA ASN A 225 28.57 22.86 25.26
C ASN A 225 28.94 21.64 26.15
N ASP A 226 28.22 20.54 26.00
CA ASP A 226 28.48 19.27 26.70
C ASP A 226 29.76 18.60 26.12
N CYS A 227 29.97 18.61 24.81
CA CYS A 227 31.20 18.13 24.17
C CYS A 227 32.44 18.92 24.61
N LEU A 228 32.33 20.25 24.76
CA LEU A 228 33.41 21.10 25.26
C LEU A 228 33.77 20.79 26.72
N ASP A 229 32.77 20.52 27.57
CA ASP A 229 33.01 20.11 28.96
C ASP A 229 33.74 18.76 29.03
N ASP A 230 33.33 17.81 28.18
CA ASP A 230 34.00 16.52 28.04
C ASP A 230 35.46 16.64 27.59
N LEU A 231 35.73 17.48 26.58
CA LEU A 231 37.09 17.74 26.10
C LEU A 231 37.94 18.39 27.20
N LEU A 232 37.43 19.41 27.88
CA LEU A 232 38.16 20.08 28.97
C LEU A 232 38.45 19.14 30.14
N ASN A 233 37.58 18.16 30.40
CA ASN A 233 37.82 17.13 31.42
C ASN A 233 38.86 16.11 30.97
N ALA A 234 38.82 15.66 29.71
CA ALA A 234 39.85 14.77 29.15
C ALA A 234 41.23 15.43 29.15
N VAL A 235 41.30 16.71 28.78
CA VAL A 235 42.51 17.54 28.81
C VAL A 235 43.08 17.66 30.24
N LYS A 236 42.23 17.74 31.27
CA LYS A 236 42.69 17.72 32.68
C LYS A 236 43.14 16.32 33.14
N GLY A 237 42.61 15.26 32.53
CA GLY A 237 42.95 13.87 32.83
C GLY A 237 44.31 13.44 32.26
N GLY A 238 44.80 14.14 31.23
CA GLY A 238 46.09 13.86 30.60
C GLY A 238 46.12 12.60 29.73
N ASP A 239 44.97 12.12 29.26
CA ASP A 239 44.87 10.99 28.31
C ASP A 239 44.81 11.51 26.88
N ASP A 240 45.96 11.49 26.18
CA ASP A 240 46.07 12.02 24.82
C ASP A 240 45.14 11.32 23.79
N ILE A 241 44.81 10.04 24.02
CA ILE A 241 43.90 9.28 23.13
C ILE A 241 42.46 9.76 23.35
N GLU A 242 42.08 9.95 24.61
CA GLU A 242 40.75 10.48 24.93
C GLU A 242 40.60 11.94 24.47
N VAL A 243 41.65 12.76 24.57
CA VAL A 243 41.67 14.15 24.10
C VAL A 243 41.44 14.24 22.58
N GLU A 244 42.14 13.45 21.76
CA GLU A 244 41.92 13.46 20.30
C GLU A 244 40.52 12.96 19.93
N ARG A 245 40.02 11.91 20.60
CA ARG A 245 38.67 11.39 20.35
C ARG A 245 37.58 12.41 20.72
N LYS A 246 37.76 13.17 21.80
CA LYS A 246 36.81 14.20 22.23
C LYS A 246 36.91 15.46 21.36
N LYS A 247 38.08 15.78 20.82
CA LYS A 247 38.27 16.89 19.88
C LYS A 247 37.49 16.68 18.58
N GLU A 248 37.53 15.49 17.98
CA GLU A 248 36.71 15.20 16.78
C GLU A 248 35.22 15.44 17.06
N LYS A 249 34.72 14.97 18.20
CA LYS A 249 33.33 15.22 18.63
C LYS A 249 32.99 16.71 18.84
N VAL A 250 33.94 17.50 19.34
CA VAL A 250 33.76 18.95 19.48
C VAL A 250 33.75 19.62 18.11
N LEU A 251 34.59 19.19 17.17
CA LEU A 251 34.60 19.72 15.80
C LEU A 251 33.30 19.39 15.06
N ASP A 252 32.82 18.15 15.16
CA ASP A 252 31.54 17.73 14.58
C ASP A 252 30.37 18.52 15.18
N ALA A 253 30.33 18.68 16.50
CA ALA A 253 29.28 19.46 17.18
C ALA A 253 29.35 20.97 16.85
N LEU A 254 30.54 21.49 16.55
CA LEU A 254 30.76 22.89 16.17
C LEU A 254 30.27 23.15 14.74
N GLU A 255 30.47 22.20 13.83
CA GLU A 255 29.94 22.23 12.45
C GLU A 255 28.41 22.09 12.44
N ASP A 256 27.87 21.12 13.18
CA ASP A 256 26.43 20.95 13.39
C ASP A 256 25.75 22.22 13.92
N TYR A 257 26.40 22.92 14.85
CA TYR A 257 25.88 24.17 15.41
C TYR A 257 25.99 25.33 14.40
N ARG A 258 27.09 25.40 13.63
CA ARG A 258 27.30 26.40 12.58
C ARG A 258 26.23 26.27 11.48
N ASP A 259 25.86 25.05 11.11
CA ASP A 259 24.79 24.77 10.15
C ASP A 259 23.41 25.13 10.69
N ALA A 260 23.14 24.85 11.97
CA ALA A 260 21.89 25.23 12.63
C ALA A 260 21.72 26.76 12.77
N ALA A 261 22.83 27.50 12.93
CA ALA A 261 22.83 28.95 13.17
C ALA A 261 22.94 29.81 11.88
N GLY A 262 23.26 29.22 10.73
CA GLY A 262 23.40 29.93 9.45
C GLY A 262 22.07 30.37 8.81
N VAL A 263 22.10 31.47 8.05
CA VAL A 263 21.03 31.82 7.10
C VAL A 263 21.16 30.87 5.91
N ASP A 264 20.19 29.98 5.79
CA ASP A 264 20.16 28.96 4.74
C ASP A 264 19.86 29.64 3.39
N PRO A 265 20.80 29.64 2.42
CA PRO A 265 20.57 30.25 1.12
C PRO A 265 19.41 29.57 0.36
N LEU A 266 19.09 28.30 0.67
CA LEU A 266 17.94 27.61 0.08
C LEU A 266 16.61 28.18 0.60
N ALA A 267 16.53 28.46 1.90
CA ALA A 267 15.35 29.11 2.49
C ALA A 267 15.15 30.53 1.94
N ALA A 268 16.23 31.30 1.76
CA ALA A 268 16.17 32.62 1.14
C ALA A 268 15.73 32.54 -0.34
N ALA A 269 16.11 31.49 -1.06
CA ALA A 269 15.68 31.26 -2.44
C ALA A 269 14.17 30.89 -2.52
N GLU A 270 13.67 30.11 -1.56
CA GLU A 270 12.24 29.83 -1.43
C GLU A 270 11.41 31.08 -1.06
N ASP A 271 11.95 31.99 -0.24
CA ASP A 271 11.31 33.26 0.07
C ASP A 271 11.17 34.16 -1.17
N VAL A 272 12.17 34.16 -2.08
CA VAL A 272 12.06 34.84 -3.38
C VAL A 272 10.94 34.24 -4.22
N ARG A 273 10.89 32.90 -4.34
CA ARG A 273 9.85 32.17 -5.07
C ARG A 273 8.45 32.49 -4.54
N ARG A 274 8.29 32.50 -3.21
CA ARG A 274 7.02 32.80 -2.54
C ARG A 274 6.59 34.25 -2.75
N SER A 275 7.51 35.19 -2.59
CA SER A 275 7.20 36.61 -2.76
C SER A 275 6.85 36.95 -4.21
N ALA A 276 7.54 36.36 -5.19
CA ALA A 276 7.22 36.51 -6.61
C ALA A 276 5.83 35.96 -6.96
N ALA A 277 5.45 34.82 -6.36
CA ALA A 277 4.12 34.23 -6.54
C ALA A 277 3.02 35.14 -5.98
N ASP A 278 3.25 35.71 -4.79
CA ASP A 278 2.31 36.66 -4.15
C ASP A 278 2.14 37.94 -4.98
N PHE A 279 3.22 38.44 -5.61
CA PHE A 279 3.16 39.59 -6.50
C PHE A 279 2.33 39.32 -7.75
N VAL A 280 2.55 38.19 -8.42
CA VAL A 280 1.76 37.78 -9.60
C VAL A 280 0.31 37.53 -9.22
N ALA A 281 0.05 36.90 -8.08
CA ALA A 281 -1.30 36.67 -7.58
C ALA A 281 -2.04 37.99 -7.27
N ALA A 282 -1.36 39.01 -6.77
CA ALA A 282 -1.94 40.33 -6.55
C ALA A 282 -2.32 41.03 -7.87
N ALA A 283 -1.46 40.91 -8.90
CA ALA A 283 -1.74 41.44 -10.23
C ALA A 283 -2.94 40.74 -10.90
N VAL A 284 -2.98 39.41 -10.87
CA VAL A 284 -4.06 38.60 -11.46
C VAL A 284 -5.41 38.83 -10.76
N LYS A 285 -5.40 39.16 -9.47
CA LYS A 285 -6.62 39.44 -8.68
C LYS A 285 -7.10 40.90 -8.77
N ASP A 286 -6.45 41.75 -9.57
CA ASP A 286 -6.70 43.20 -9.68
C ASP A 286 -6.60 43.92 -8.31
N ASP A 287 -5.69 43.46 -7.42
CA ASP A 287 -5.48 44.04 -6.08
C ASP A 287 -4.47 45.21 -6.12
N ARG A 288 -4.89 46.29 -6.81
CA ARG A 288 -4.02 47.42 -7.22
C ARG A 288 -3.25 48.08 -6.09
N GLU A 289 -3.81 48.10 -4.88
CA GLU A 289 -3.17 48.72 -3.72
C GLU A 289 -1.97 47.91 -3.21
N LYS A 290 -1.95 46.59 -3.47
CA LYS A 290 -0.91 45.69 -2.98
C LYS A 290 0.21 45.40 -3.97
N ILE A 291 0.02 45.68 -5.26
CA ILE A 291 1.04 45.45 -6.29
C ILE A 291 2.37 46.17 -5.94
N PRO A 292 2.40 47.47 -5.57
CA PRO A 292 3.65 48.15 -5.21
C PRO A 292 4.30 47.61 -3.92
N GLU A 293 3.49 47.19 -2.95
CA GLU A 293 3.96 46.60 -1.70
C GLU A 293 4.62 45.24 -1.97
N LYS A 294 3.96 44.37 -2.73
CA LYS A 294 4.46 43.05 -3.11
C LYS A 294 5.67 43.10 -4.05
N ALA A 295 5.77 44.11 -4.90
CA ALA A 295 6.99 44.37 -5.67
C ALA A 295 8.18 44.65 -4.74
N LYS A 296 7.95 45.49 -3.71
CA LYS A 296 8.98 45.86 -2.73
C LYS A 296 9.39 44.67 -1.84
N ASP A 297 8.44 43.85 -1.42
CA ASP A 297 8.71 42.61 -0.66
C ASP A 297 9.60 41.66 -1.47
N THR A 298 9.30 41.50 -2.77
CA THR A 298 10.05 40.60 -3.64
C THR A 298 11.46 41.12 -3.94
N GLN A 299 11.63 42.43 -4.14
CA GLN A 299 12.96 43.04 -4.24
C GLN A 299 13.79 42.88 -2.95
N GLN A 300 13.16 42.94 -1.78
CA GLN A 300 13.85 42.70 -0.50
C GLN A 300 14.26 41.25 -0.33
N ALA A 301 13.44 40.29 -0.75
CA ALA A 301 13.76 38.87 -0.71
C ALA A 301 14.99 38.54 -1.58
N VAL A 302 15.08 39.11 -2.78
CA VAL A 302 16.22 38.91 -3.70
C VAL A 302 17.50 39.51 -3.13
N ALA A 303 17.42 40.73 -2.58
CA ALA A 303 18.55 41.36 -1.91
C ALA A 303 19.04 40.54 -0.68
N ALA A 304 18.13 39.87 0.01
CA ALA A 304 18.47 38.99 1.14
C ALA A 304 19.14 37.67 0.71
N LEU A 305 18.91 37.21 -0.52
CA LEU A 305 19.53 35.99 -1.07
C LEU A 305 20.98 36.20 -1.54
N HIS A 306 21.32 37.39 -2.04
CA HIS A 306 22.62 37.69 -2.67
C HIS A 306 23.83 37.33 -1.79
N ALA A 307 23.89 37.87 -0.57
CA ALA A 307 25.05 37.67 0.31
C ALA A 307 25.20 36.20 0.79
N PRO A 308 24.13 35.50 1.24
CA PRO A 308 24.20 34.08 1.57
C PRO A 308 24.61 33.19 0.39
N ALA A 309 24.04 33.39 -0.79
CA ALA A 309 24.33 32.59 -1.98
C ALA A 309 25.78 32.78 -2.47
N GLN A 310 26.26 34.03 -2.52
CA GLN A 310 27.65 34.32 -2.87
C GLN A 310 28.64 33.74 -1.85
N LYS A 311 28.34 33.82 -0.55
CA LYS A 311 29.17 33.22 0.50
C LYS A 311 29.19 31.69 0.42
N ALA A 312 28.05 31.06 0.12
CA ALA A 312 27.95 29.61 -0.07
C ALA A 312 28.73 29.14 -1.31
N ALA A 313 28.64 29.87 -2.43
CA ALA A 313 29.40 29.58 -3.64
C ALA A 313 30.92 29.69 -3.41
N LEU A 314 31.39 30.73 -2.71
CA LEU A 314 32.79 30.89 -2.34
C LEU A 314 33.33 29.75 -1.46
N ARG A 315 32.48 29.15 -0.61
CA ARG A 315 32.87 28.00 0.23
C ARG A 315 33.09 26.71 -0.57
N THR A 316 32.52 26.60 -1.77
CA THR A 316 32.76 25.41 -2.63
C THR A 316 34.21 25.34 -3.13
N GLY A 317 34.90 26.48 -3.20
CA GLY A 317 36.25 26.58 -3.78
C GLY A 317 36.31 26.34 -5.29
N ASP A 318 35.16 26.15 -5.96
CA ASP A 318 35.06 25.90 -7.39
C ASP A 318 34.76 27.22 -8.14
N PRO A 319 35.67 27.71 -9.00
CA PRO A 319 35.44 28.94 -9.74
C PRO A 319 34.27 28.83 -10.73
N GLU A 320 33.94 27.65 -11.26
CA GLU A 320 32.81 27.46 -12.18
C GLU A 320 31.47 27.56 -11.44
N ILE A 321 31.37 27.00 -10.24
CA ILE A 321 30.17 27.13 -9.40
C ILE A 321 29.99 28.59 -8.98
N ASN A 322 31.09 29.28 -8.63
CA ASN A 322 31.03 30.69 -8.25
C ASN A 322 30.58 31.59 -9.41
N GLU A 323 31.11 31.39 -10.62
CA GLU A 323 30.70 32.14 -11.80
C GLU A 323 29.24 31.85 -12.18
N ARG A 324 28.79 30.59 -12.06
CA ARG A 324 27.40 30.20 -12.31
C ARG A 324 26.43 30.83 -11.30
N VAL A 325 26.71 30.74 -10.00
CA VAL A 325 25.85 31.34 -8.96
C VAL A 325 25.77 32.86 -9.12
N LEU A 326 26.87 33.54 -9.44
CA LEU A 326 26.85 34.97 -9.71
C LEU A 326 26.03 35.32 -10.96
N GLY A 327 26.17 34.54 -12.03
CA GLY A 327 25.37 34.72 -13.26
C GLY A 327 23.88 34.50 -13.03
N ASP A 328 23.50 33.50 -12.24
CA ASP A 328 22.10 33.21 -11.94
C ASP A 328 21.50 34.26 -10.98
N LEU A 329 22.27 34.81 -10.04
CA LEU A 329 21.86 35.95 -9.21
C LEU A 329 21.63 37.23 -10.03
N ASP A 330 22.52 37.56 -10.97
CA ASP A 330 22.36 38.71 -11.88
C ASP A 330 21.12 38.51 -12.79
N ARG A 331 20.89 37.27 -13.24
CA ARG A 331 19.71 36.92 -14.04
C ARG A 331 18.42 37.07 -13.25
N LEU A 332 18.42 36.68 -11.98
CA LEU A 332 17.30 36.82 -11.06
C LEU A 332 16.95 38.30 -10.84
N ASP A 333 17.94 39.16 -10.62
CA ASP A 333 17.74 40.61 -10.52
C ASP A 333 17.13 41.21 -11.79
N GLN A 334 17.59 40.79 -12.97
CA GLN A 334 17.04 41.23 -14.25
C GLN A 334 15.57 40.81 -14.42
N LEU A 335 15.26 39.53 -14.19
CA LEU A 335 13.90 39.00 -14.33
C LEU A 335 12.94 39.68 -13.35
N MET A 336 13.41 40.02 -12.16
CA MET A 336 12.63 40.73 -11.16
C MET A 336 12.36 42.18 -11.54
N GLN A 337 13.31 42.89 -12.14
CA GLN A 337 13.05 44.23 -12.69
C GLN A 337 12.01 44.17 -13.81
N GLU A 338 12.13 43.21 -14.73
CA GLU A 338 11.16 43.00 -15.82
C GLU A 338 9.76 42.67 -15.26
N LEU A 339 9.66 41.85 -14.21
CA LEU A 339 8.40 41.50 -13.56
C LEU A 339 7.74 42.72 -12.90
N VAL A 340 8.51 43.59 -12.25
CA VAL A 340 8.02 44.84 -11.64
C VAL A 340 7.55 45.84 -12.71
N GLU A 341 8.29 45.97 -13.83
CA GLU A 341 7.88 46.80 -14.95
C GLU A 341 6.56 46.34 -15.57
N LEU A 342 6.38 45.02 -15.75
CA LEU A 342 5.12 44.44 -16.21
C LEU A 342 3.97 44.70 -15.23
N GLY A 343 4.22 44.60 -13.92
CA GLY A 343 3.19 44.94 -12.92
C GLY A 343 2.77 46.41 -12.98
N ALA A 344 3.70 47.34 -13.28
CA ALA A 344 3.36 48.74 -13.50
C ALA A 344 2.55 48.95 -14.80
N GLN A 345 2.93 48.27 -15.88
CA GLN A 345 2.18 48.29 -17.15
C GLN A 345 0.78 47.71 -16.99
N GLU A 346 0.61 46.69 -16.14
CA GLU A 346 -0.69 46.08 -15.83
C GLU A 346 -1.60 47.06 -15.11
N VAL A 347 -1.07 47.77 -14.11
CA VAL A 347 -1.80 48.84 -13.41
C VAL A 347 -2.21 49.95 -14.39
N ASP A 348 -1.32 50.35 -15.30
CA ASP A 348 -1.63 51.37 -16.31
C ASP A 348 -2.68 50.89 -17.34
N ALA A 349 -2.59 49.64 -17.82
CA ALA A 349 -3.58 49.05 -18.72
C ALA A 349 -4.96 48.98 -18.06
N HIS A 350 -5.01 48.61 -16.78
CA HIS A 350 -6.23 48.60 -15.98
C HIS A 350 -6.79 50.00 -15.70
N ASN A 351 -5.93 50.99 -15.46
CA ASN A 351 -6.35 52.39 -15.31
C ASN A 351 -6.92 52.98 -16.60
N ASN A 352 -6.39 52.56 -17.75
CA ASN A 352 -6.87 52.94 -19.07
C ASN A 352 -8.06 52.10 -19.57
N ARG A 353 -8.51 51.11 -18.79
CA ARG A 353 -9.58 50.14 -19.13
C ARG A 353 -9.31 49.36 -20.42
N ASP A 354 -8.05 49.09 -20.73
CA ASP A 354 -7.63 48.28 -21.89
C ASP A 354 -7.48 46.81 -21.48
N ALA A 355 -8.61 46.10 -21.39
CA ALA A 355 -8.65 44.70 -20.96
C ALA A 355 -7.80 43.74 -21.82
N PRO A 356 -7.70 43.91 -23.16
CA PRO A 356 -6.78 43.12 -23.98
C PRO A 356 -5.30 43.37 -23.65
N ALA A 357 -4.90 44.62 -23.36
CA ALA A 357 -3.54 44.92 -22.94
C ALA A 357 -3.24 44.28 -21.57
N ALA A 358 -4.16 44.41 -20.61
CA ALA A 358 -4.01 43.82 -19.29
C ALA A 358 -3.84 42.28 -19.36
N LEU A 359 -4.68 41.61 -20.14
CA LEU A 359 -4.56 40.16 -20.32
C LEU A 359 -3.23 39.72 -20.96
N ARG A 360 -2.62 40.54 -21.82
CA ARG A 360 -1.29 40.22 -22.40
C ARG A 360 -0.20 40.38 -21.36
N THR A 361 -0.21 41.49 -20.64
CA THR A 361 0.78 41.77 -19.59
C THR A 361 0.69 40.73 -18.46
N ALA A 362 -0.51 40.34 -18.02
CA ALA A 362 -0.69 39.25 -17.06
C ALA A 362 -0.12 37.89 -17.54
N LYS A 363 -0.25 37.57 -18.83
CA LYS A 363 0.38 36.36 -19.41
C LYS A 363 1.90 36.46 -19.45
N GLU A 364 2.43 37.63 -19.76
CA GLU A 364 3.87 37.87 -19.72
C GLU A 364 4.42 37.83 -18.28
N MET A 365 3.67 38.31 -17.29
CA MET A 365 4.02 38.19 -15.87
C MET A 365 4.09 36.72 -15.41
N ASN A 366 3.12 35.89 -15.79
CA ASN A 366 3.18 34.44 -15.50
C ASN A 366 4.41 33.77 -16.14
N LYS A 367 4.72 34.12 -17.39
CA LYS A 367 5.92 33.59 -18.05
C LYS A 367 7.20 34.02 -17.33
N LYS A 368 7.29 35.27 -16.87
CA LYS A 368 8.43 35.76 -16.10
C LYS A 368 8.56 35.10 -14.74
N TYR A 369 7.43 34.76 -14.12
CA TYR A 369 7.42 33.95 -12.91
C TYR A 369 7.99 32.55 -13.15
N ASP A 370 7.61 31.87 -14.24
CA ASP A 370 8.19 30.57 -14.60
C ASP A 370 9.71 30.68 -14.84
N ASP A 371 10.17 31.76 -15.49
CA ASP A 371 11.61 32.01 -15.69
C ASP A 371 12.35 32.23 -14.34
N ILE A 372 11.73 32.95 -13.40
CA ILE A 372 12.25 33.15 -12.03
C ILE A 372 12.29 31.82 -11.29
N ASP A 373 11.25 31.00 -11.41
CA ASP A 373 11.13 29.71 -10.73
C ASP A 373 12.23 28.74 -11.18
N ASN A 374 12.48 28.67 -12.49
CA ASN A 374 13.57 27.90 -13.08
C ASN A 374 14.95 28.42 -12.62
N THR A 375 15.14 29.74 -12.58
CA THR A 375 16.41 30.34 -12.13
C THR A 375 16.67 30.06 -10.65
N VAL A 376 15.62 30.05 -9.81
CA VAL A 376 15.69 29.66 -8.40
C VAL A 376 16.03 28.17 -8.25
N ASP A 377 15.50 27.30 -9.11
CA ASP A 377 15.87 25.87 -9.14
C ASP A 377 17.32 25.65 -9.58
N ASP A 378 17.80 26.42 -10.55
CA ASP A 378 19.19 26.38 -11.00
C ASP A 378 20.16 26.86 -9.88
N LEU A 379 19.83 27.97 -9.21
CA LEU A 379 20.56 28.46 -8.03
C LEU A 379 20.55 27.42 -6.90
N THR A 380 19.39 26.85 -6.60
CA THR A 380 19.23 25.80 -5.59
C THR A 380 20.08 24.57 -5.94
N SER A 381 20.15 24.21 -7.22
CA SER A 381 20.96 23.09 -7.71
C SER A 381 22.45 23.37 -7.64
N ALA A 382 22.88 24.60 -7.93
CA ALA A 382 24.28 25.03 -7.86
C ALA A 382 24.77 25.22 -6.41
N LEU A 383 23.89 25.65 -5.50
CA LEU A 383 24.18 25.88 -4.09
C LEU A 383 24.08 24.61 -3.24
N LYS A 384 23.48 23.53 -3.77
CA LYS A 384 23.54 22.20 -3.15
C LYS A 384 24.99 21.70 -3.16
N PRO A 385 25.57 21.35 -2.00
CA PRO A 385 26.98 20.98 -1.93
C PRO A 385 27.30 19.79 -2.85
N GLY A 386 28.18 20.02 -3.82
CA GLY A 386 28.73 19.01 -4.72
C GLY A 386 29.73 18.11 -4.01
N VAL A 387 29.48 16.79 -4.06
CA VAL A 387 30.35 15.74 -3.54
C VAL A 387 31.67 15.72 -4.34
N GLY A 388 32.73 16.28 -3.77
CA GLY A 388 34.10 16.13 -4.26
C GLY A 388 34.62 14.70 -4.05
N LYS A 389 35.25 14.13 -5.08
CA LYS A 389 35.80 12.75 -5.13
C LYS A 389 36.74 12.40 -3.95
N LYS A 390 36.38 11.42 -3.08
CA LYS A 390 37.24 10.36 -2.47
C LYS A 390 36.46 9.41 -1.52
N HIS A 391 36.99 8.18 -1.34
CA HIS A 391 36.45 6.90 -0.75
C HIS A 391 36.10 6.88 0.77
N PRO A 392 35.55 5.79 1.38
CA PRO A 392 34.22 5.72 2.04
C PRO A 392 34.21 5.55 3.58
N ASN A 393 33.24 6.15 4.29
CA ASN A 393 32.44 5.59 5.42
C ASN A 393 31.64 6.68 6.18
N GLY A 394 30.33 6.78 5.90
CA GLY A 394 29.23 7.36 6.71
C GLY A 394 29.18 8.88 7.00
N PRO A 395 28.05 9.45 7.47
CA PRO A 395 26.64 9.03 7.43
C PRO A 395 25.69 10.02 6.68
N GLN A 396 24.51 9.54 6.32
CA GLN A 396 23.48 10.23 5.51
C GLN A 396 22.42 10.96 6.36
N SER A 397 21.96 12.14 5.92
CA SER A 397 20.74 12.85 6.38
C SER A 397 20.39 13.95 5.34
N VAL A 398 19.19 14.50 5.11
CA VAL A 398 17.80 14.35 5.61
C VAL A 398 16.90 14.54 4.38
N GLU A 399 16.45 13.45 3.76
CA GLU A 399 15.29 13.48 2.84
C GLU A 399 14.26 12.42 3.30
N HIS A 400 14.48 11.82 4.47
CA HIS A 400 14.02 10.48 4.84
C HIS A 400 12.55 10.31 5.23
N ASP A 401 11.70 11.34 5.14
CA ASP A 401 10.33 11.24 5.65
C ASP A 401 9.28 10.83 4.60
N ILE A 402 9.70 10.57 3.35
CA ILE A 402 8.85 9.87 2.37
C ILE A 402 9.33 8.42 2.30
N PRO A 403 8.55 7.45 2.81
CA PRO A 403 8.83 6.03 2.68
C PRO A 403 9.24 5.67 1.24
N PRO A 404 10.28 4.84 1.03
CA PRO A 404 10.78 4.49 -0.30
C PRO A 404 9.68 4.01 -1.27
N HIS A 405 8.67 3.30 -0.74
CA HIS A 405 7.49 2.86 -1.50
C HIS A 405 6.61 4.03 -1.99
N LEU A 406 6.46 5.11 -1.21
CA LEU A 406 5.75 6.31 -1.62
C LEU A 406 6.55 7.13 -2.65
N ARG A 407 7.88 7.11 -2.59
CA ARG A 407 8.72 7.74 -3.64
C ARG A 407 8.62 6.99 -4.97
N GLN A 408 8.52 5.66 -4.92
CA GLN A 408 8.35 4.81 -6.11
C GLN A 408 6.94 4.96 -6.70
N LEU A 409 5.90 4.95 -5.86
CA LEU A 409 4.54 5.28 -6.28
C LEU A 409 4.47 6.68 -6.87
N TYR A 410 5.15 7.65 -6.26
CA TYR A 410 5.18 9.02 -6.75
C TYR A 410 5.97 9.15 -8.07
N ALA A 411 7.10 8.46 -8.22
CA ALA A 411 7.89 8.45 -9.45
C ALA A 411 7.15 7.72 -10.59
N ALA A 412 6.54 6.57 -10.31
CA ALA A 412 5.71 5.84 -11.27
C ALA A 412 4.45 6.63 -11.65
N ALA A 413 3.81 7.30 -10.68
CA ALA A 413 2.69 8.20 -10.92
C ALA A 413 3.10 9.44 -11.73
N LYS A 414 4.28 10.02 -11.48
CA LYS A 414 4.83 11.15 -12.24
C LYS A 414 5.23 10.74 -13.65
N GLU A 415 5.74 9.53 -13.84
CA GLU A 415 6.05 8.96 -15.16
C GLU A 415 4.75 8.68 -15.94
N LEU A 416 3.70 8.20 -15.25
CA LEU A 416 2.35 8.07 -15.81
C LEU A 416 1.76 9.43 -16.19
N GLU A 417 1.84 10.41 -15.30
CA GLU A 417 1.38 11.79 -15.55
C GLU A 417 2.10 12.43 -16.73
N ARG A 418 3.41 12.13 -16.90
CA ARG A 418 4.21 12.57 -18.05
C ARG A 418 3.79 11.90 -19.36
N LYS A 419 3.44 10.60 -19.33
CA LYS A 419 3.12 9.80 -20.52
C LYS A 419 1.64 9.84 -20.93
N LEU A 420 0.73 10.08 -19.99
CA LEU A 420 -0.72 10.13 -20.23
C LEU A 420 -1.12 11.12 -21.34
N PRO A 421 -0.58 12.35 -21.39
CA PRO A 421 -0.92 13.31 -22.44
C PRO A 421 -0.58 12.81 -23.84
N ALA A 422 0.51 12.05 -24.00
CA ALA A 422 0.90 11.47 -25.28
C ALA A 422 -0.04 10.33 -25.71
N VAL A 423 -0.53 9.53 -24.75
CA VAL A 423 -1.54 8.49 -25.01
C VAL A 423 -2.88 9.10 -25.38
N ILE A 424 -3.29 10.18 -24.70
CA ILE A 424 -4.52 10.91 -25.03
C ILE A 424 -4.41 11.55 -26.42
N ALA A 425 -3.28 12.18 -26.73
CA ALA A 425 -3.04 12.78 -28.05
C ALA A 425 -3.09 11.72 -29.17
N THR A 426 -2.38 10.60 -29.02
CA THR A 426 -2.38 9.51 -30.01
C THR A 426 -3.74 8.80 -30.11
N ALA A 427 -4.51 8.72 -29.02
CA ALA A 427 -5.89 8.22 -29.05
C ALA A 427 -6.84 9.17 -29.80
N GLU A 428 -6.73 10.48 -29.54
CA GLU A 428 -7.50 11.50 -30.26
C GLU A 428 -7.16 11.53 -31.76
N ASP A 429 -5.88 11.38 -32.10
CA ASP A 429 -5.41 11.34 -33.48
C ASP A 429 -5.85 10.05 -34.19
N ALA A 430 -5.76 8.89 -33.53
CA ALA A 430 -6.31 7.63 -34.03
C ALA A 430 -7.84 7.66 -34.17
N GLN A 431 -8.55 8.42 -33.32
CA GLN A 431 -9.99 8.62 -33.40
C GLN A 431 -10.38 9.56 -34.55
N ARG A 432 -9.62 10.64 -34.77
CA ARG A 432 -9.84 11.61 -35.85
C ARG A 432 -9.41 11.06 -37.21
N ASN A 433 -8.38 10.23 -37.24
CA ASN A 433 -7.80 9.65 -38.44
C ASN A 433 -7.44 8.16 -38.21
N PRO A 434 -8.37 7.22 -38.47
CA PRO A 434 -8.20 5.80 -38.14
C PRO A 434 -7.30 5.04 -39.14
N GLN A 435 -6.20 5.66 -39.57
CA GLN A 435 -5.15 5.01 -40.36
C GLN A 435 -4.31 4.08 -39.48
N GLN A 436 -3.76 3.02 -40.09
CA GLN A 436 -2.98 2.00 -39.37
C GLN A 436 -1.80 2.61 -38.59
N GLN A 437 -1.15 3.61 -39.17
CA GLN A 437 -0.02 4.30 -38.53
C GLN A 437 -0.39 4.99 -37.20
N GLU A 438 -1.60 5.56 -37.09
CA GLU A 438 -2.07 6.20 -35.84
C GLU A 438 -2.49 5.14 -34.81
N LYS A 439 -2.99 3.99 -35.27
CA LYS A 439 -3.28 2.84 -34.39
C LYS A 439 -1.99 2.23 -33.84
N ASP A 440 -0.95 2.11 -34.66
CA ASP A 440 0.36 1.61 -34.25
C ASP A 440 1.04 2.60 -33.28
N ALA A 441 0.89 3.90 -33.51
CA ALA A 441 1.37 4.94 -32.59
C ALA A 441 0.65 4.90 -31.24
N PHE A 442 -0.68 4.71 -31.24
CA PHE A 442 -1.47 4.53 -30.02
C PHE A 442 -1.12 3.23 -29.28
N ALA A 443 -0.95 2.12 -29.99
CA ALA A 443 -0.54 0.84 -29.41
C ALA A 443 0.84 0.94 -28.72
N LYS A 444 1.80 1.59 -29.39
CA LYS A 444 3.12 1.86 -28.81
C LYS A 444 3.04 2.76 -27.58
N ALA A 445 2.17 3.77 -27.60
CA ALA A 445 1.96 4.67 -26.47
C ALA A 445 1.30 3.95 -25.27
N LEU A 446 0.48 2.93 -25.51
CA LEU A 446 -0.07 2.03 -24.48
C LEU A 446 0.98 1.07 -23.92
N GLU A 447 1.84 0.49 -24.76
CA GLU A 447 2.97 -0.34 -24.35
C GLU A 447 3.94 0.45 -23.44
N ASP A 448 4.19 1.71 -23.78
CA ASP A 448 4.99 2.65 -22.98
C ASP A 448 4.39 2.96 -21.60
N LEU A 449 3.07 2.75 -21.39
CA LEU A 449 2.39 2.85 -20.10
C LEU A 449 2.47 1.56 -19.27
N GLU A 450 2.77 0.42 -19.89
CA GLU A 450 2.73 -0.88 -19.22
C GLU A 450 3.80 -1.00 -18.14
N MET A 451 5.00 -0.45 -18.38
CA MET A 451 6.11 -0.43 -17.41
C MET A 451 5.79 0.38 -16.14
N PRO A 452 5.32 1.65 -16.22
CA PRO A 452 4.83 2.40 -15.06
C PRO A 452 3.69 1.69 -14.32
N LEU A 453 2.75 1.07 -15.05
CA LEU A 453 1.62 0.36 -14.47
C LEU A 453 2.02 -0.95 -13.78
N ARG A 454 2.99 -1.70 -14.31
CA ARG A 454 3.60 -2.85 -13.61
C ARG A 454 4.30 -2.41 -12.32
N GLY A 455 4.98 -1.27 -12.34
CA GLY A 455 5.57 -0.67 -11.13
C GLY A 455 4.54 -0.29 -10.05
N ILE A 456 3.32 0.08 -10.46
CA ILE A 456 2.20 0.36 -9.55
C ILE A 456 1.52 -0.94 -9.08
N LYS A 457 1.36 -1.95 -9.95
CA LYS A 457 0.77 -3.25 -9.60
C LYS A 457 1.64 -4.11 -8.68
N ALA A 458 2.97 -3.96 -8.75
CA ALA A 458 3.89 -4.62 -7.85
C ALA A 458 3.79 -4.11 -6.38
N ALA A 459 2.88 -3.19 -6.05
CA ALA A 459 2.87 -2.52 -4.75
C ALA A 459 2.34 -3.32 -3.54
N ASP A 460 1.77 -4.52 -3.72
CA ASP A 460 1.04 -5.20 -2.63
C ASP A 460 1.93 -5.93 -1.60
N SER A 461 3.13 -6.40 -1.98
CA SER A 461 4.14 -6.92 -1.04
C SER A 461 5.56 -6.69 -1.57
N ASP A 462 6.57 -6.71 -0.71
CA ASP A 462 7.96 -6.54 -1.15
C ASP A 462 8.49 -7.81 -1.82
N GLU A 463 7.95 -8.97 -1.44
CA GLU A 463 8.17 -10.27 -2.05
C GLU A 463 7.72 -10.26 -3.52
N ASP A 464 6.50 -9.77 -3.81
CA ASP A 464 6.00 -9.66 -5.17
C ASP A 464 6.82 -8.67 -6.00
N LYS A 465 7.31 -7.58 -5.39
CA LYS A 465 8.24 -6.64 -6.06
C LYS A 465 9.56 -7.32 -6.40
N ALA A 466 10.10 -8.12 -5.50
CA ALA A 466 11.37 -8.82 -5.72
C ALA A 466 11.21 -9.86 -6.84
N VAL A 467 10.10 -10.60 -6.85
CA VAL A 467 9.75 -11.52 -7.95
C VAL A 467 9.61 -10.75 -9.26
N ALA A 468 8.86 -9.64 -9.30
CA ALA A 468 8.69 -8.84 -10.51
C ALA A 468 10.03 -8.25 -11.01
N LEU A 469 10.85 -7.69 -10.13
CA LEU A 469 12.17 -7.15 -10.48
C LEU A 469 13.13 -8.23 -10.95
N SER A 470 13.03 -9.45 -10.43
CA SER A 470 13.84 -10.58 -10.89
C SER A 470 13.50 -10.96 -12.34
N HIS A 471 12.21 -10.96 -12.73
CA HIS A 471 11.81 -11.14 -14.13
C HIS A 471 12.32 -10.01 -15.02
N VAL A 472 12.18 -8.76 -14.60
CA VAL A 472 12.68 -7.61 -15.37
C VAL A 472 14.20 -7.67 -15.54
N LEU A 473 14.93 -8.13 -14.52
CA LEU A 473 16.38 -8.31 -14.61
C LEU A 473 16.75 -9.42 -15.59
N GLN A 474 16.03 -10.55 -15.59
CA GLN A 474 16.20 -11.63 -16.55
C GLN A 474 15.97 -11.13 -17.99
N ASP A 475 14.86 -10.42 -18.25
CA ASP A 475 14.56 -9.86 -19.58
C ASP A 475 15.71 -8.96 -20.07
N HIS A 476 16.26 -8.10 -19.21
CA HIS A 476 17.39 -7.24 -19.57
C HIS A 476 18.69 -8.01 -19.85
N ILE A 477 18.91 -9.17 -19.22
CA ILE A 477 20.05 -10.03 -19.48
C ILE A 477 19.88 -10.74 -20.82
N GLU A 478 18.68 -11.26 -21.11
CA GLU A 478 18.33 -11.86 -22.38
C GLU A 478 18.50 -10.86 -23.54
N ASP A 479 17.97 -9.65 -23.41
CA ASP A 479 18.14 -8.55 -24.38
C ASP A 479 19.62 -8.21 -24.60
N MET A 480 20.40 -8.12 -23.50
CA MET A 480 21.83 -7.86 -23.57
C MET A 480 22.58 -8.99 -24.30
N ALA A 481 22.23 -10.24 -24.03
CA ALA A 481 22.85 -11.39 -24.63
C ALA A 481 22.53 -11.49 -26.14
N ASP A 482 21.28 -11.24 -26.51
CA ASP A 482 20.83 -11.20 -27.89
C ASP A 482 21.50 -10.07 -28.68
N ALA A 483 21.60 -8.87 -28.11
CA ALA A 483 22.32 -7.76 -28.71
C ALA A 483 23.81 -8.09 -28.92
N ALA A 484 24.45 -8.76 -27.94
CA ALA A 484 25.84 -9.19 -28.05
C ALA A 484 26.02 -10.22 -29.20
N LYS A 485 25.11 -11.20 -29.30
CA LYS A 485 25.10 -12.19 -30.39
C LYS A 485 24.88 -11.56 -31.77
N LYS A 486 24.07 -10.50 -31.86
CA LYS A 486 23.81 -9.74 -33.09
C LYS A 486 24.92 -8.74 -33.44
N GLY A 487 25.84 -8.46 -32.52
CA GLY A 487 26.89 -7.45 -32.71
C GLY A 487 26.38 -6.01 -32.56
N GLU A 488 25.34 -5.81 -31.75
CA GLU A 488 24.68 -4.51 -31.53
C GLU A 488 25.20 -3.84 -30.25
N PRO A 489 26.17 -2.90 -30.35
CA PRO A 489 26.83 -2.34 -29.18
C PRO A 489 25.89 -1.53 -28.28
N ASP A 490 24.95 -0.79 -28.88
CA ASP A 490 23.99 0.04 -28.15
C ASP A 490 23.02 -0.82 -27.33
N GLY A 491 22.60 -1.97 -27.86
CA GLY A 491 21.75 -2.93 -27.16
C GLY A 491 22.46 -3.52 -25.93
N VAL A 492 23.74 -3.90 -26.07
CA VAL A 492 24.55 -4.41 -24.94
C VAL A 492 24.74 -3.35 -23.87
N VAL A 493 25.01 -2.10 -24.25
CA VAL A 493 25.17 -0.99 -23.29
C VAL A 493 23.85 -0.67 -22.59
N CYS A 494 22.74 -0.66 -23.32
CA CYS A 494 21.41 -0.42 -22.78
C CYS A 494 21.00 -1.52 -21.79
N GLY A 495 21.08 -2.79 -22.21
CA GLY A 495 20.76 -3.94 -21.35
C GLY A 495 21.64 -4.01 -20.10
N ALA A 496 22.96 -3.76 -20.24
CA ALA A 496 23.86 -3.71 -19.08
C ALA A 496 23.51 -2.60 -18.09
N ARG A 497 23.11 -1.42 -18.58
CA ARG A 497 22.70 -0.28 -17.74
C ARG A 497 21.37 -0.57 -17.04
N LEU A 498 20.35 -0.97 -17.79
CA LEU A 498 19.03 -1.29 -17.25
C LEU A 498 19.10 -2.46 -16.26
N GLY A 499 19.84 -3.52 -16.58
CA GLY A 499 20.07 -4.62 -15.67
C GLY A 499 20.82 -4.19 -14.39
N SER A 500 21.82 -3.30 -14.50
CA SER A 500 22.51 -2.75 -13.32
C SER A 500 21.57 -1.93 -12.44
N ASP A 501 20.72 -1.10 -13.04
CA ASP A 501 19.75 -0.27 -12.32
C ASP A 501 18.67 -1.13 -11.63
N THR A 502 18.21 -2.20 -12.30
CA THR A 502 17.23 -3.16 -11.73
C THR A 502 17.86 -3.98 -10.62
N LYS A 503 19.08 -4.50 -10.80
CA LYS A 503 19.84 -5.20 -9.76
C LYS A 503 20.06 -4.31 -8.52
N ALA A 504 20.44 -3.05 -8.70
CA ALA A 504 20.65 -2.11 -7.60
C ALA A 504 19.37 -1.83 -6.78
N LYS A 505 18.19 -2.03 -7.37
CA LYS A 505 16.89 -1.98 -6.67
C LYS A 505 16.57 -3.31 -6.00
N LEU A 506 16.86 -4.42 -6.66
CA LEU A 506 16.56 -5.76 -6.18
C LEU A 506 17.38 -6.12 -4.92
N GLY A 507 18.68 -5.77 -4.87
CA GLY A 507 19.56 -6.09 -3.73
C GLY A 507 19.03 -5.61 -2.36
N PRO A 508 18.76 -4.30 -2.16
CA PRO A 508 18.22 -3.80 -0.90
C PRO A 508 16.86 -4.40 -0.53
N LEU A 509 16.03 -4.68 -1.52
CA LEU A 509 14.71 -5.29 -1.33
C LEU A 509 14.85 -6.73 -0.80
N LEU A 510 15.76 -7.52 -1.38
CA LEU A 510 16.06 -8.88 -0.92
C LEU A 510 16.61 -8.90 0.51
N GLU A 511 17.48 -7.94 0.87
CA GLU A 511 18.01 -7.84 2.23
C GLU A 511 16.89 -7.50 3.24
N ASP A 512 15.97 -6.61 2.85
CA ASP A 512 14.82 -6.24 3.69
C ASP A 512 13.84 -7.41 3.88
N ILE A 513 13.55 -8.19 2.81
CA ILE A 513 12.76 -9.42 2.90
C ILE A 513 13.47 -10.43 3.82
N ALA A 514 14.77 -10.67 3.60
CA ALA A 514 15.57 -11.57 4.43
C ALA A 514 15.66 -11.12 5.92
N SER A 515 15.53 -9.83 6.21
CA SER A 515 15.52 -9.31 7.57
C SER A 515 14.18 -9.52 8.30
N ARG A 516 13.08 -9.62 7.54
CA ARG A 516 11.72 -9.86 8.05
C ARG A 516 11.33 -11.33 8.05
N GLU A 517 12.03 -12.16 7.30
CA GLU A 517 11.77 -13.59 7.21
C GLU A 517 12.00 -14.28 8.57
N GLU A 518 10.98 -15.02 9.03
CA GLU A 518 11.00 -15.67 10.33
C GLU A 518 11.86 -16.94 10.34
N ASP A 519 11.93 -17.63 9.18
CA ASP A 519 12.79 -18.80 9.02
C ASP A 519 14.25 -18.36 8.75
N PRO A 520 15.19 -18.58 9.70
CA PRO A 520 16.57 -18.18 9.54
C PRO A 520 17.28 -18.90 8.37
N LYS A 521 16.85 -20.11 7.99
CA LYS A 521 17.40 -20.81 6.82
C LYS A 521 16.99 -20.09 5.54
N LYS A 522 15.71 -19.77 5.41
CA LYS A 522 15.17 -19.02 4.28
C LYS A 522 15.78 -17.62 4.17
N ALA A 523 15.88 -16.90 5.28
CA ALA A 523 16.57 -15.61 5.35
C ALA A 523 18.03 -15.68 4.91
N ALA A 524 18.78 -16.69 5.37
CA ALA A 524 20.17 -16.92 4.94
C ALA A 524 20.26 -17.21 3.43
N LYS A 525 19.34 -18.00 2.90
CA LYS A 525 19.29 -18.35 1.47
C LYS A 525 18.99 -17.16 0.58
N ILE A 526 18.07 -16.27 0.98
CA ILE A 526 17.80 -15.02 0.26
C ILE A 526 19.06 -14.15 0.18
N ARG A 527 19.80 -14.02 1.30
CA ARG A 527 21.06 -13.25 1.32
C ARG A 527 22.14 -13.88 0.45
N ASP A 528 22.28 -15.20 0.50
CA ASP A 528 23.29 -15.89 -0.29
C ASP A 528 23.02 -15.74 -1.78
N LEU A 529 21.78 -15.97 -2.22
CA LEU A 529 21.38 -15.76 -3.61
C LEU A 529 21.52 -14.30 -4.06
N ALA A 530 21.19 -13.33 -3.18
CA ALA A 530 21.42 -11.91 -3.46
C ALA A 530 22.92 -11.60 -3.65
N GLN A 531 23.78 -12.20 -2.82
CA GLN A 531 25.23 -12.07 -2.93
C GLN A 531 25.80 -12.76 -4.17
N GLN A 532 25.26 -13.91 -4.56
CA GLN A 532 25.62 -14.60 -5.80
C GLN A 532 25.23 -13.73 -7.02
N LEU A 533 24.03 -13.14 -7.02
CA LEU A 533 23.59 -12.20 -8.06
C LEU A 533 24.53 -10.99 -8.15
N GLU A 534 24.96 -10.44 -7.01
CA GLU A 534 25.90 -9.33 -6.93
C GLU A 534 27.24 -9.65 -7.63
N ASN A 535 27.69 -10.90 -7.49
CA ASN A 535 28.97 -11.40 -7.98
C ASN A 535 28.94 -11.89 -9.44
N GLU A 536 27.87 -12.56 -9.87
CA GLU A 536 27.76 -13.16 -11.21
C GLU A 536 27.29 -12.15 -12.26
N PHE A 537 26.38 -11.24 -11.94
CA PHE A 537 25.85 -10.27 -12.90
C PHE A 537 26.94 -9.42 -13.62
N PRO A 538 27.98 -8.89 -12.93
CA PRO A 538 29.08 -8.19 -13.61
C PRO A 538 29.87 -9.09 -14.57
N LYS A 539 29.97 -10.41 -14.30
CA LYS A 539 30.65 -11.36 -15.19
C LYS A 539 29.85 -11.56 -16.47
N THR A 540 28.52 -11.59 -16.39
CA THR A 540 27.63 -11.66 -17.55
C THR A 540 27.81 -10.43 -18.46
N ILE A 541 27.94 -9.23 -17.89
CA ILE A 541 28.26 -8.00 -18.67
C ILE A 541 29.62 -8.12 -19.38
N VAL A 542 30.65 -8.65 -18.69
CA VAL A 542 31.97 -8.86 -19.29
C VAL A 542 31.93 -9.88 -20.43
N ALA A 543 31.21 -10.98 -20.25
CA ALA A 543 31.03 -12.00 -21.27
C ALA A 543 30.26 -11.44 -22.48
N ALA A 544 29.20 -10.64 -22.24
CA ALA A 544 28.44 -9.96 -23.30
C ALA A 544 29.33 -9.00 -24.10
N ARG A 545 30.22 -8.26 -23.44
CA ARG A 545 31.19 -7.38 -24.13
C ARG A 545 32.22 -8.14 -24.95
N LYS A 546 32.69 -9.31 -24.49
CA LYS A 546 33.58 -10.18 -25.27
C LYS A 546 32.88 -10.73 -26.51
N ALA A 547 31.64 -11.22 -26.34
CA ALA A 547 30.82 -11.70 -27.44
C ALA A 547 30.52 -10.56 -28.45
N LEU A 548 30.26 -9.34 -27.96
CA LEU A 548 30.08 -8.16 -28.81
C LEU A 548 31.33 -7.80 -29.63
N GLN A 549 32.53 -7.95 -29.05
CA GLN A 549 33.79 -7.66 -29.77
C GLN A 549 34.01 -8.62 -30.94
N ASN A 550 33.60 -9.88 -30.79
CA ASN A 550 33.67 -10.90 -31.84
C ASN A 550 32.37 -11.72 -31.88
N PRO A 551 31.30 -11.23 -32.52
CA PRO A 551 30.00 -11.90 -32.49
C PRO A 551 29.99 -13.29 -33.12
N ASN A 552 31.02 -13.64 -33.91
CA ASN A 552 31.19 -14.96 -34.52
C ASN A 552 32.12 -15.90 -33.73
N ASP A 553 32.69 -15.45 -32.61
CA ASP A 553 33.53 -16.28 -31.75
C ASP A 553 32.66 -17.19 -30.89
N LYS A 554 32.61 -18.48 -31.26
CA LYS A 554 31.85 -19.49 -30.52
C LYS A 554 32.24 -19.59 -29.06
N GLN A 555 33.51 -19.38 -28.72
CA GLN A 555 33.95 -19.47 -27.34
C GLN A 555 33.41 -18.30 -26.50
N ALA A 556 33.37 -17.10 -27.07
CA ALA A 556 32.79 -15.92 -26.41
C ALA A 556 31.26 -16.04 -26.28
N GLN A 557 30.58 -16.61 -27.27
CA GLN A 557 29.15 -16.91 -27.20
C GLN A 557 28.83 -17.96 -26.12
N GLU A 558 29.58 -19.07 -26.06
CA GLU A 558 29.43 -20.08 -25.01
C GLU A 558 29.76 -19.51 -23.61
N GLU A 559 30.73 -18.60 -23.50
CA GLU A 559 31.04 -17.92 -22.22
C GLU A 559 29.87 -17.02 -21.78
N LEU A 560 29.23 -16.32 -22.71
CA LEU A 560 28.03 -15.51 -22.46
C LEU A 560 26.83 -16.36 -22.06
N GLU A 561 26.56 -17.44 -22.79
CA GLU A 561 25.44 -18.36 -22.49
C GLU A 561 25.60 -18.98 -21.10
N ARG A 562 26.79 -19.49 -20.76
CA ARG A 562 27.06 -20.00 -19.39
C ARG A 562 26.93 -18.94 -18.30
N ALA A 563 27.26 -17.69 -18.58
CA ALA A 563 27.13 -16.60 -17.61
C ALA A 563 25.68 -16.12 -17.48
N GLN A 564 24.88 -16.26 -18.55
CA GLN A 564 23.44 -16.01 -18.54
C GLN A 564 22.72 -17.10 -17.75
N ASP A 565 22.93 -18.38 -18.07
CA ASP A 565 22.30 -19.52 -17.40
C ASP A 565 22.47 -19.45 -15.87
N LYS A 566 23.67 -19.10 -15.41
CA LYS A 566 23.95 -18.93 -13.97
C LYS A 566 23.13 -17.83 -13.32
N VAL A 567 22.95 -16.70 -14.00
CA VAL A 567 22.14 -15.61 -13.43
C VAL A 567 20.66 -15.98 -13.48
N ASP A 568 20.22 -16.68 -14.53
CA ASP A 568 18.84 -17.18 -14.64
C ASP A 568 18.53 -18.19 -13.52
N ASP A 569 19.45 -19.12 -13.23
CA ASP A 569 19.36 -20.05 -12.09
C ASP A 569 19.26 -19.31 -10.74
N ILE A 570 20.08 -18.26 -10.55
CA ILE A 570 20.03 -17.43 -9.33
C ILE A 570 18.70 -16.69 -9.23
N LEU A 571 18.20 -16.12 -10.33
CA LEU A 571 16.93 -15.38 -10.36
C LEU A 571 15.73 -16.32 -10.16
N GLU A 572 15.77 -17.53 -10.72
CA GLU A 572 14.77 -18.56 -10.45
C GLU A 572 14.82 -19.03 -8.99
N GLY A 573 16.02 -19.23 -8.44
CA GLY A 573 16.22 -19.51 -7.03
C GLY A 573 15.64 -18.41 -6.14
N LEU A 574 15.88 -17.14 -6.48
CA LEU A 574 15.31 -15.98 -5.77
C LEU A 574 13.79 -15.96 -5.87
N ARG A 575 13.22 -16.16 -7.05
CA ARG A 575 11.76 -16.23 -7.22
C ARG A 575 11.16 -17.34 -6.38
N PHE A 576 11.78 -18.52 -6.38
CA PHE A 576 11.31 -19.67 -5.62
C PHE A 576 11.40 -19.46 -4.11
N VAL A 577 12.49 -18.86 -3.63
CA VAL A 577 12.70 -18.63 -2.18
C VAL A 577 11.90 -17.44 -1.69
N VAL A 578 11.74 -16.39 -2.50
CA VAL A 578 10.99 -15.18 -2.11
C VAL A 578 9.49 -15.38 -2.27
N ALA A 579 9.03 -16.04 -3.34
CA ALA A 579 7.64 -16.40 -3.48
C ALA A 579 7.31 -17.49 -2.46
N LYS A 580 6.27 -17.27 -1.65
CA LYS A 580 5.74 -18.35 -0.83
C LYS A 580 5.07 -19.36 -1.76
N ALA A 581 5.54 -20.61 -1.74
CA ALA A 581 4.91 -21.66 -2.53
C ALA A 581 3.47 -21.84 -2.05
N PRO A 582 2.44 -21.74 -2.93
CA PRO A 582 1.04 -21.79 -2.52
C PRO A 582 0.68 -23.07 -1.74
N ALA A 583 1.36 -24.18 -2.05
CA ALA A 583 1.18 -25.47 -1.36
C ALA A 583 1.81 -25.49 0.04
N GLU A 584 3.02 -24.92 0.23
CA GLU A 584 3.63 -24.77 1.54
C GLU A 584 2.81 -23.82 2.42
N ASP A 585 2.30 -22.73 1.85
CA ASP A 585 1.39 -21.82 2.55
C ASP A 585 0.08 -22.50 2.92
N ALA A 586 -0.50 -23.31 2.03
CA ALA A 586 -1.70 -24.07 2.32
C ALA A 586 -1.49 -25.07 3.48
N ILE A 587 -0.34 -25.76 3.51
CA ILE A 587 0.01 -26.68 4.60
C ILE A 587 0.31 -25.94 5.90
N GLY A 588 1.09 -24.85 5.85
CA GLY A 588 1.35 -24.01 7.01
C GLY A 588 0.05 -23.45 7.60
N THR A 589 -0.82 -22.97 6.72
CA THR A 589 -2.15 -22.47 7.06
C THR A 589 -3.04 -23.57 7.66
N ARG A 590 -3.02 -24.79 7.09
CA ARG A 590 -3.70 -25.97 7.65
C ARG A 590 -3.23 -26.26 9.07
N ASP A 591 -1.91 -26.28 9.28
CA ASP A 591 -1.31 -26.62 10.56
C ASP A 591 -1.54 -25.54 11.61
N ASP A 592 -1.50 -24.27 11.22
CA ASP A 592 -1.78 -23.14 12.09
C ASP A 592 -3.27 -23.06 12.46
N LEU A 593 -4.18 -23.32 11.52
CA LEU A 593 -5.60 -23.48 11.83
C LEU A 593 -5.83 -24.63 12.81
N LYS A 594 -5.18 -25.78 12.63
CA LYS A 594 -5.26 -26.89 13.59
C LYS A 594 -4.73 -26.49 14.97
N LYS A 595 -3.62 -25.77 15.06
CA LYS A 595 -3.09 -25.24 16.32
C LYS A 595 -4.07 -24.27 16.97
N SER A 596 -4.67 -23.35 16.20
CA SER A 596 -5.68 -22.42 16.71
C SER A 596 -6.93 -23.16 17.18
N MET A 597 -7.40 -24.18 16.47
CA MET A 597 -8.50 -25.05 16.93
C MET A 597 -8.18 -25.77 18.26
N GLN A 598 -6.97 -26.29 18.40
CA GLN A 598 -6.51 -26.88 19.66
C GLN A 598 -6.38 -25.84 20.78
N ALA A 599 -5.93 -24.63 20.46
CA ALA A 599 -5.85 -23.52 21.41
C ALA A 599 -7.24 -23.09 21.90
N ILE A 600 -8.26 -23.06 21.04
CA ILE A 600 -9.67 -22.82 21.42
C ILE A 600 -10.10 -23.85 22.47
N LEU A 601 -9.86 -25.14 22.24
CA LEU A 601 -10.17 -26.19 23.22
C LEU A 601 -9.39 -26.00 24.53
N GLY A 602 -8.11 -25.63 24.46
CA GLY A 602 -7.28 -25.31 25.61
C GLY A 602 -7.86 -24.16 26.44
N TYR A 603 -8.23 -23.05 25.81
CA TYR A 603 -8.86 -21.90 26.46
C TYR A 603 -10.23 -22.24 27.05
N VAL A 604 -11.05 -23.04 26.35
CA VAL A 604 -12.35 -23.52 26.87
C VAL A 604 -12.17 -24.40 28.10
N LYS A 605 -11.20 -25.32 28.07
CA LYS A 605 -10.87 -26.18 29.23
C LYS A 605 -10.41 -25.34 30.43
N ALA A 606 -9.65 -24.27 30.18
CA ALA A 606 -9.19 -23.34 31.20
C ALA A 606 -10.25 -22.30 31.66
N GLY A 607 -11.46 -22.31 31.08
CA GLY A 607 -12.51 -21.31 31.36
C GLY A 607 -12.19 -19.90 30.84
N GLN A 608 -11.22 -19.77 29.93
CA GLN A 608 -10.78 -18.50 29.35
C GLN A 608 -11.64 -18.10 28.14
N LYS A 609 -12.92 -17.84 28.39
CA LYS A 609 -13.94 -17.54 27.37
C LYS A 609 -13.52 -16.49 26.34
N ARG A 610 -12.93 -15.38 26.78
CA ARG A 610 -12.55 -14.26 25.89
C ARG A 610 -11.44 -14.66 24.92
N ASN A 611 -10.43 -15.39 25.41
CA ASN A 611 -9.31 -15.83 24.59
C ASN A 611 -9.78 -16.88 23.59
N ALA A 612 -10.63 -17.81 24.02
CA ALA A 612 -11.21 -18.82 23.13
C ALA A 612 -12.01 -18.20 21.97
N VAL A 613 -12.85 -17.20 22.24
CA VAL A 613 -13.61 -16.49 21.20
C VAL A 613 -12.70 -15.69 20.27
N GLN A 614 -11.69 -15.02 20.83
CA GLN A 614 -10.73 -14.26 20.02
C GLN A 614 -9.94 -15.16 19.08
N GLU A 615 -9.51 -16.33 19.55
CA GLU A 615 -8.80 -17.31 18.74
C GLU A 615 -9.69 -17.91 17.64
N ALA A 616 -10.95 -18.24 17.95
CA ALA A 616 -11.94 -18.69 16.96
C ALA A 616 -12.18 -17.66 15.86
N ARG A 617 -12.28 -16.38 16.24
CA ARG A 617 -12.48 -15.28 15.29
C ARG A 617 -11.24 -15.02 14.42
N LYS A 618 -10.04 -15.13 15.00
CA LYS A 618 -8.78 -15.02 14.26
C LYS A 618 -8.66 -16.14 13.21
N ALA A 619 -8.92 -17.38 13.61
CA ALA A 619 -8.91 -18.53 12.70
C ALA A 619 -9.88 -18.34 11.52
N ALA A 620 -11.08 -17.81 11.78
CA ALA A 620 -12.07 -17.57 10.73
C ALA A 620 -11.73 -16.41 9.77
N ALA A 621 -11.04 -15.37 10.26
CA ALA A 621 -10.84 -14.13 9.51
C ALA A 621 -9.52 -14.04 8.75
N THR A 622 -8.47 -14.70 9.24
CA THR A 622 -7.09 -14.48 8.75
C THR A 622 -6.51 -15.70 8.06
N ASP A 623 -6.90 -16.89 8.52
CA ASP A 623 -6.19 -18.12 8.16
C ASP A 623 -6.92 -18.91 7.06
N LEU A 624 -8.02 -18.43 6.47
CA LEU A 624 -8.70 -19.13 5.38
C LEU A 624 -8.36 -18.60 3.98
N ASP A 625 -7.97 -17.34 3.87
CA ASP A 625 -7.67 -16.71 2.57
C ASP A 625 -6.52 -17.39 1.81
N PRO A 626 -5.40 -17.80 2.45
CA PRO A 626 -4.33 -18.52 1.75
C PRO A 626 -4.80 -19.86 1.20
N LEU A 627 -5.61 -20.61 1.96
CA LEU A 627 -6.20 -21.88 1.50
C LEU A 627 -7.16 -21.67 0.34
N LYS A 628 -7.96 -20.59 0.38
CA LYS A 628 -8.88 -20.27 -0.72
C LYS A 628 -8.12 -19.94 -2.00
N LYS A 629 -7.11 -19.07 -1.94
CA LYS A 629 -6.24 -18.76 -3.08
C LYS A 629 -5.51 -19.99 -3.61
N TYR A 630 -5.09 -20.89 -2.72
CA TYR A 630 -4.46 -22.15 -3.12
C TYR A 630 -5.43 -23.08 -3.84
N VAL A 631 -6.69 -23.13 -3.40
CA VAL A 631 -7.73 -23.98 -3.98
C VAL A 631 -8.22 -23.46 -5.34
N GLU A 632 -8.22 -22.13 -5.55
CA GLU A 632 -8.54 -21.50 -6.83
C GLU A 632 -7.59 -22.03 -7.93
N GLY A 633 -8.13 -22.69 -8.95
CA GLY A 633 -7.36 -23.33 -10.04
C GLY A 633 -7.09 -24.83 -9.88
N LEU A 634 -7.37 -25.46 -8.72
CA LEU A 634 -7.07 -26.88 -8.52
C LEU A 634 -8.06 -27.86 -9.15
N GLU A 635 -7.59 -29.04 -9.57
CA GLU A 635 -8.31 -30.34 -9.75
C GLU A 635 -9.82 -30.39 -9.41
N ASN A 636 -10.06 -30.18 -8.12
CA ASN A 636 -11.34 -30.37 -7.44
C ASN A 636 -11.84 -29.04 -6.85
N GLU A 637 -11.50 -27.90 -7.46
CA GLU A 637 -11.81 -26.54 -6.98
C GLU A 637 -13.25 -26.38 -6.48
N ASP A 638 -14.28 -26.77 -7.24
CA ASP A 638 -15.67 -26.63 -6.79
C ASP A 638 -15.95 -27.42 -5.49
N ASP A 639 -15.43 -28.65 -5.38
CA ASP A 639 -15.57 -29.51 -4.21
C ASP A 639 -14.74 -28.99 -3.02
N LEU A 640 -13.55 -28.46 -3.30
CA LEU A 640 -12.61 -27.90 -2.33
C LEU A 640 -13.06 -26.53 -1.82
N LEU A 641 -13.59 -25.67 -2.68
CA LEU A 641 -14.25 -24.41 -2.33
C LEU A 641 -15.50 -24.70 -1.50
N SER A 642 -16.28 -25.72 -1.87
CA SER A 642 -17.41 -26.18 -1.05
C SER A 642 -16.95 -26.70 0.33
N ALA A 643 -15.81 -27.38 0.39
CA ALA A 643 -15.21 -27.82 1.66
C ALA A 643 -14.70 -26.63 2.49
N LEU A 644 -14.12 -25.61 1.86
CA LEU A 644 -13.69 -24.36 2.48
C LEU A 644 -14.85 -23.53 3.01
N ASP A 645 -15.94 -23.41 2.24
CA ASP A 645 -17.16 -22.72 2.69
C ASP A 645 -17.77 -23.43 3.90
N ARG A 646 -17.78 -24.77 3.89
CA ARG A 646 -18.22 -25.57 5.04
C ARG A 646 -17.30 -25.43 6.25
N LEU A 647 -15.99 -25.30 6.01
CA LEU A 647 -15.01 -25.04 7.07
C LEU A 647 -15.22 -23.64 7.68
N LEU A 648 -15.49 -22.63 6.85
CA LEU A 648 -15.82 -21.27 7.30
C LEU A 648 -17.11 -21.24 8.12
N GLU A 649 -18.15 -21.97 7.71
CA GLU A 649 -19.37 -22.15 8.49
C GLU A 649 -19.08 -22.81 9.85
N LEU A 650 -18.29 -23.88 9.88
CA LEU A 650 -17.88 -24.55 11.13
C LEU A 650 -17.10 -23.63 12.06
N LEU A 651 -16.18 -22.81 11.54
CA LEU A 651 -15.43 -21.84 12.36
C LEU A 651 -16.34 -20.75 12.95
N LYS A 652 -17.36 -20.29 12.20
CA LYS A 652 -18.38 -19.37 12.72
C LYS A 652 -19.24 -20.02 13.79
N ASP A 653 -19.62 -21.28 13.61
CA ASP A 653 -20.37 -22.04 14.62
C ASP A 653 -19.53 -22.27 15.89
N MET A 654 -18.24 -22.57 15.74
CA MET A 654 -17.29 -22.65 16.84
C MET A 654 -17.20 -21.33 17.61
N GLU A 655 -17.11 -20.18 16.92
CA GLU A 655 -17.12 -18.86 17.57
C GLU A 655 -18.37 -18.66 18.45
N GLN A 656 -19.54 -19.08 17.96
CA GLN A 656 -20.82 -18.98 18.69
C GLN A 656 -20.95 -19.96 19.86
N GLN A 657 -20.38 -21.16 19.74
CA GLN A 657 -20.50 -22.23 20.74
C GLN A 657 -19.42 -22.16 21.82
N THR A 658 -18.26 -21.59 21.50
CA THR A 658 -17.14 -21.40 22.42
C THR A 658 -17.52 -20.72 23.75
N PRO A 659 -18.33 -19.62 23.76
CA PRO A 659 -18.90 -19.04 24.98
C PRO A 659 -19.65 -20.03 25.86
N LYS A 660 -20.50 -20.87 25.26
CA LYS A 660 -21.35 -21.83 25.97
C LYS A 660 -20.52 -22.99 26.51
N ALA A 661 -19.58 -23.48 25.71
CA ALA A 661 -18.66 -24.54 26.10
C ALA A 661 -17.72 -24.12 27.25
N ALA A 662 -17.24 -22.87 27.24
CA ALA A 662 -16.38 -22.34 28.29
C ALA A 662 -17.10 -22.26 29.65
N ASP A 663 -18.38 -21.85 29.66
CA ASP A 663 -19.19 -21.73 30.87
C ASP A 663 -19.73 -23.10 31.36
N ALA A 664 -19.72 -24.11 30.51
CA ALA A 664 -20.26 -25.43 30.82
C ALA A 664 -19.25 -26.34 31.55
N PRO A 665 -19.71 -27.26 32.42
CA PRO A 665 -18.82 -28.18 33.14
C PRO A 665 -18.10 -29.16 32.18
N PRO A 666 -16.94 -29.72 32.56
CA PRO A 666 -16.25 -30.75 31.77
C PRO A 666 -17.17 -31.92 31.41
N GLY A 667 -17.13 -32.37 30.16
CA GLY A 667 -17.96 -33.47 29.64
C GLY A 667 -19.43 -33.10 29.35
N SER A 668 -19.82 -31.84 29.52
CA SER A 668 -21.15 -31.36 29.13
C SER A 668 -21.35 -31.35 27.61
N GLN A 669 -22.60 -31.44 27.18
CA GLN A 669 -22.99 -31.44 25.77
C GLN A 669 -22.39 -30.26 24.97
N PRO A 670 -22.37 -28.99 25.46
CA PRO A 670 -21.77 -27.88 24.71
C PRO A 670 -20.25 -28.02 24.50
N ARG A 671 -19.52 -28.63 25.45
CA ARG A 671 -18.09 -28.91 25.27
C ARG A 671 -17.86 -30.02 24.26
N LYS A 672 -18.68 -31.08 24.32
CA LYS A 672 -18.61 -32.19 23.37
C LYS A 672 -18.92 -31.73 21.95
N GLU A 673 -19.95 -30.89 21.78
CA GLU A 673 -20.28 -30.29 20.47
C GLU A 673 -19.12 -29.48 19.91
N LEU A 674 -18.42 -28.69 20.75
CA LEU A 674 -17.23 -27.94 20.34
C LEU A 674 -16.06 -28.87 19.95
N GLU A 675 -15.82 -29.93 20.72
CA GLU A 675 -14.81 -30.95 20.37
C GLU A 675 -15.14 -31.64 19.05
N ASP A 676 -16.41 -32.01 18.82
CA ASP A 676 -16.89 -32.61 17.58
C ASP A 676 -16.73 -31.65 16.38
N MET A 677 -16.98 -30.35 16.56
CA MET A 677 -16.77 -29.32 15.53
C MET A 677 -15.28 -29.14 15.19
N VAL A 678 -14.40 -29.13 16.19
CA VAL A 678 -12.94 -29.05 15.98
C VAL A 678 -12.43 -30.27 15.21
N ASP A 679 -12.92 -31.46 15.52
CA ASP A 679 -12.57 -32.68 14.81
C ASP A 679 -13.09 -32.67 13.37
N GLN A 680 -14.30 -32.17 13.12
CA GLN A 680 -14.84 -32.01 11.77
C GLN A 680 -14.05 -31.00 10.94
N ALA A 681 -13.74 -29.84 11.52
CA ALA A 681 -12.96 -28.80 10.87
C ALA A 681 -11.54 -29.29 10.54
N SER A 682 -10.90 -30.03 11.46
CA SER A 682 -9.60 -30.66 11.23
C SER A 682 -9.64 -31.67 10.07
N LYS A 683 -10.70 -32.48 9.97
CA LYS A 683 -10.88 -33.43 8.86
C LYS A 683 -11.13 -32.75 7.52
N LEU A 684 -11.87 -31.64 7.49
CA LEU A 684 -12.05 -30.86 6.27
C LEU A 684 -10.75 -30.23 5.81
N LEU A 685 -9.94 -29.72 6.75
CA LEU A 685 -8.61 -29.19 6.47
C LEU A 685 -7.68 -30.26 5.87
N ASP A 686 -7.65 -31.45 6.44
CA ASP A 686 -6.91 -32.58 5.87
C ASP A 686 -7.42 -32.94 4.49
N LYS A 687 -8.74 -33.04 4.33
CA LYS A 687 -9.37 -33.30 3.03
C LYS A 687 -8.97 -32.27 1.97
N ILE A 688 -8.97 -30.97 2.32
CA ILE A 688 -8.63 -29.89 1.39
C ILE A 688 -7.19 -30.03 0.90
N VAL A 689 -6.25 -30.30 1.81
CA VAL A 689 -4.82 -30.46 1.46
C VAL A 689 -4.53 -31.80 0.77
N ASP A 690 -5.26 -32.86 1.11
CA ASP A 690 -5.10 -34.19 0.51
C ASP A 690 -5.70 -34.29 -0.90
N GLU A 691 -6.81 -33.60 -1.17
CA GLU A 691 -7.48 -33.59 -2.49
C GLU A 691 -6.90 -32.57 -3.46
N SER A 692 -6.07 -31.66 -2.96
CA SER A 692 -5.30 -30.69 -3.76
C SER A 692 -3.94 -31.22 -4.20
N GLY A 693 -3.50 -32.37 -3.69
CA GLY A 693 -2.14 -32.87 -3.87
C GLY A 693 -1.08 -32.03 -3.12
N GLY A 694 -1.51 -31.17 -2.20
CA GLY A 694 -0.64 -30.22 -1.50
C GLY A 694 0.46 -30.91 -0.70
N GLU A 695 0.16 -32.03 -0.03
CA GLU A 695 1.17 -32.77 0.74
C GLU A 695 2.29 -33.32 -0.14
N ALA A 696 1.94 -33.87 -1.30
CA ALA A 696 2.92 -34.38 -2.26
C ALA A 696 3.76 -33.25 -2.86
N LEU A 697 3.13 -32.12 -3.22
CA LEU A 697 3.84 -30.97 -3.78
C LEU A 697 4.80 -30.33 -2.78
N ALA A 698 4.39 -30.17 -1.52
CA ALA A 698 5.26 -29.65 -0.48
C ALA A 698 6.38 -30.62 -0.10
N ALA A 699 6.12 -31.93 -0.08
CA ALA A 699 7.19 -32.91 0.12
C ALA A 699 8.24 -32.81 -0.99
N ILE A 700 7.82 -32.72 -2.26
CA ILE A 700 8.74 -32.56 -3.41
C ILE A 700 9.55 -31.26 -3.28
N GLN A 701 8.91 -30.16 -2.87
CA GLN A 701 9.59 -28.88 -2.66
C GLN A 701 10.59 -28.95 -1.50
N GLY A 702 10.23 -29.65 -0.41
CA GLY A 702 11.11 -29.96 0.71
C GLY A 702 12.34 -30.76 0.27
N GLU A 703 12.15 -31.83 -0.50
CA GLU A 703 13.28 -32.62 -1.01
C GLU A 703 14.19 -31.80 -1.95
N LYS A 704 13.63 -30.98 -2.85
CA LYS A 704 14.42 -30.06 -3.68
C LYS A 704 15.20 -29.03 -2.87
N ARG A 705 14.69 -28.65 -1.68
CA ARG A 705 15.39 -27.76 -0.75
C ARG A 705 16.55 -28.52 -0.11
N ASP A 706 16.31 -29.71 0.41
CA ASP A 706 17.32 -30.54 1.07
C ASP A 706 18.44 -30.95 0.10
N LEU A 707 18.12 -31.25 -1.17
CA LEU A 707 19.12 -31.57 -2.21
C LEU A 707 20.03 -30.37 -2.50
N ARG A 708 19.48 -29.15 -2.50
CA ARG A 708 20.25 -27.91 -2.65
C ARG A 708 21.08 -27.61 -1.41
N ASP A 709 20.53 -27.77 -0.22
CA ASP A 709 21.27 -27.56 1.03
C ASP A 709 22.44 -28.56 1.13
N LEU A 710 22.24 -29.81 0.69
CA LEU A 710 23.30 -30.81 0.55
C LEU A 710 24.38 -30.37 -0.44
N HIS A 711 24.01 -29.74 -1.56
CA HIS A 711 24.95 -29.21 -2.54
C HIS A 711 25.80 -28.07 -1.94
N ASP A 712 25.15 -27.11 -1.28
CA ASP A 712 25.79 -25.94 -0.67
C ASP A 712 26.78 -26.35 0.44
N ASP A 713 26.42 -27.35 1.26
CA ASP A 713 27.27 -27.79 2.36
C ASP A 713 28.49 -28.61 1.89
N ILE A 714 28.47 -29.12 0.65
CA ILE A 714 29.66 -29.72 0.03
C ILE A 714 30.66 -28.65 -0.32
N ALA A 715 30.18 -27.52 -0.85
CA ALA A 715 31.04 -26.37 -1.15
C ALA A 715 31.68 -25.77 0.11
N LYS A 716 31.05 -25.91 1.28
CA LYS A 716 31.57 -25.45 2.59
C LYS A 716 32.53 -26.42 3.26
N GLU A 717 32.69 -27.64 2.73
CA GLU A 717 33.56 -28.69 3.25
C GLU A 717 33.29 -29.08 4.72
N ASP A 718 32.06 -28.97 5.23
CA ASP A 718 31.71 -29.39 6.60
C ASP A 718 31.21 -30.86 6.62
N PRO A 719 32.04 -31.84 7.01
CA PRO A 719 31.66 -33.24 7.00
C PRO A 719 30.59 -33.62 8.02
N ASN A 720 30.29 -32.78 9.01
CA ASN A 720 29.21 -33.02 9.98
C ASN A 720 27.87 -32.50 9.45
N ALA A 721 27.85 -31.31 8.84
CA ALA A 721 26.69 -30.77 8.15
C ALA A 721 26.23 -31.74 7.05
N LEU A 722 27.18 -32.18 6.21
CA LEU A 722 26.92 -33.15 5.14
C LEU A 722 26.31 -34.49 5.59
N LYS A 723 26.69 -34.97 6.78
CA LYS A 723 26.09 -36.19 7.34
C LYS A 723 24.68 -35.95 7.85
N ALA A 724 24.36 -34.75 8.30
CA ALA A 724 23.01 -34.35 8.67
C ALA A 724 22.15 -34.21 7.40
N ASP A 725 22.65 -33.51 6.39
CA ASP A 725 21.90 -33.26 5.15
C ASP A 725 21.62 -34.56 4.39
N ILE A 726 22.58 -35.50 4.31
CA ILE A 726 22.31 -36.84 3.74
C ILE A 726 21.14 -37.52 4.45
N LYS A 727 21.04 -37.40 5.77
CA LYS A 727 19.93 -38.01 6.52
C LYS A 727 18.62 -37.28 6.26
N GLU A 728 18.67 -35.96 6.13
CA GLU A 728 17.52 -35.11 5.81
C GLU A 728 17.00 -35.44 4.41
N VAL A 729 17.86 -35.42 3.37
CA VAL A 729 17.51 -35.81 1.99
C VAL A 729 16.96 -37.24 1.93
N VAL A 730 17.53 -38.21 2.65
CA VAL A 730 16.99 -39.58 2.67
C VAL A 730 15.61 -39.65 3.35
N ALA A 731 15.39 -38.85 4.39
CA ALA A 731 14.11 -38.78 5.07
C ALA A 731 13.04 -38.09 4.21
N SER A 732 13.38 -36.96 3.58
CA SER A 732 12.47 -36.24 2.68
C SER A 732 12.17 -37.03 1.41
N HIS A 733 13.17 -37.68 0.80
CA HIS A 733 12.93 -38.57 -0.35
C HIS A 733 11.95 -39.70 -0.03
N ARG A 734 12.07 -40.30 1.16
CA ARG A 734 11.13 -41.32 1.60
C ARG A 734 9.73 -40.76 1.78
N ASP A 735 9.60 -39.58 2.39
CA ASP A 735 8.31 -38.92 2.55
C ASP A 735 7.68 -38.58 1.19
N VAL A 736 8.46 -38.05 0.24
CA VAL A 736 8.03 -37.82 -1.14
C VAL A 736 7.50 -39.09 -1.78
N LEU A 737 8.24 -40.19 -1.73
CA LEU A 737 7.78 -41.46 -2.30
C LEU A 737 6.49 -41.97 -1.63
N ASP A 738 6.38 -41.86 -0.31
CA ASP A 738 5.18 -42.28 0.43
C ASP A 738 3.97 -41.42 0.04
N LYS A 739 4.12 -40.10 -0.07
CA LYS A 739 3.06 -39.19 -0.53
C LYS A 739 2.66 -39.44 -1.98
N LEU A 740 3.64 -39.59 -2.87
CA LEU A 740 3.39 -39.83 -4.29
C LEU A 740 2.72 -41.17 -4.56
N LYS A 741 3.09 -42.23 -3.84
CA LYS A 741 2.40 -43.53 -3.91
C LYS A 741 0.96 -43.48 -3.41
N ASN A 742 0.64 -42.55 -2.50
CA ASN A 742 -0.73 -42.31 -2.06
C ASN A 742 -1.55 -41.50 -3.09
N GLU A 743 -0.91 -40.61 -3.86
CA GLU A 743 -1.55 -39.85 -4.94
C GLU A 743 -1.79 -40.69 -6.20
N GLN A 744 -0.87 -41.59 -6.53
CA GLN A 744 -0.97 -42.44 -7.73
C GLN A 744 -2.33 -43.17 -7.90
N PRO A 745 -2.90 -43.86 -6.89
CA PRO A 745 -4.21 -44.50 -7.05
C PRO A 745 -5.36 -43.49 -7.17
N LYS A 746 -5.23 -42.28 -6.61
CA LYS A 746 -6.23 -41.21 -6.80
C LYS A 746 -6.23 -40.76 -8.27
N LEU A 747 -5.04 -40.55 -8.83
CA LEU A 747 -4.86 -40.20 -10.24
C LEU A 747 -5.29 -41.33 -11.18
N MET A 748 -5.15 -42.62 -10.81
CA MET A 748 -5.60 -43.73 -11.67
C MET A 748 -7.09 -43.64 -12.04
N HIS A 749 -7.90 -43.05 -11.17
CA HIS A 749 -9.33 -42.85 -11.42
C HIS A 749 -9.64 -41.54 -12.15
N ALA A 750 -8.86 -40.49 -11.90
CA ALA A 750 -9.05 -39.15 -12.49
C ALA A 750 -8.37 -39.01 -13.86
N SER A 751 -7.09 -39.37 -13.96
CA SER A 751 -6.26 -39.29 -15.16
C SER A 751 -5.24 -40.45 -15.22
N PRO A 752 -5.57 -41.57 -15.89
CA PRO A 752 -4.71 -42.76 -15.96
C PRO A 752 -3.31 -42.50 -16.52
N ASN A 753 -3.16 -41.57 -17.46
CA ASN A 753 -1.85 -41.21 -18.01
C ASN A 753 -0.98 -40.50 -16.97
N ARG A 754 -1.54 -39.54 -16.22
CA ARG A 754 -0.81 -38.87 -15.12
C ARG A 754 -0.44 -39.86 -14.03
N ALA A 755 -1.31 -40.83 -13.73
CA ALA A 755 -0.98 -41.89 -12.78
C ALA A 755 0.16 -42.80 -13.27
N LYS A 756 0.23 -43.05 -14.57
CA LYS A 756 1.34 -43.78 -15.20
C LYS A 756 2.62 -42.95 -15.19
N GLU A 757 2.58 -41.69 -15.63
CA GLU A 757 3.72 -40.76 -15.58
C GLU A 757 4.25 -40.61 -14.16
N LEU A 758 3.36 -40.50 -13.17
CA LEU A 758 3.74 -40.47 -11.76
C LEU A 758 4.39 -41.78 -11.32
N GLY A 759 3.87 -42.93 -11.78
CA GLY A 759 4.46 -44.24 -11.53
C GLY A 759 5.87 -44.38 -12.11
N ASP A 760 6.04 -44.01 -13.37
CA ASP A 760 7.33 -44.03 -14.06
C ASP A 760 8.33 -43.11 -13.35
N ALA A 761 7.89 -41.92 -12.89
CA ALA A 761 8.72 -40.99 -12.13
C ALA A 761 9.09 -41.52 -10.73
N ILE A 762 8.16 -42.18 -10.02
CA ILE A 762 8.43 -42.86 -8.73
C ILE A 762 9.51 -43.92 -8.90
N GLU A 763 9.42 -44.77 -9.94
CA GLU A 763 10.42 -45.79 -10.22
C GLU A 763 11.80 -45.19 -10.57
N GLU A 764 11.82 -44.09 -11.35
CA GLU A 764 13.04 -43.35 -11.69
C GLU A 764 13.70 -42.73 -10.44
N MET A 765 12.92 -42.12 -9.55
CA MET A 765 13.39 -41.58 -8.27
C MET A 765 14.01 -42.66 -7.36
N GLU A 766 13.33 -43.80 -7.20
CA GLU A 766 13.85 -44.93 -6.40
C GLU A 766 15.18 -45.47 -6.94
N ALA A 767 15.38 -45.41 -8.27
CA ALA A 767 16.61 -45.85 -8.92
C ALA A 767 17.77 -44.84 -8.82
N LEU A 768 17.46 -43.54 -8.78
CA LEU A 768 18.46 -42.46 -8.76
C LEU A 768 18.96 -42.12 -7.36
N MET A 769 18.11 -42.21 -6.33
CA MET A 769 18.48 -41.81 -4.96
C MET A 769 19.71 -42.57 -4.40
N PRO A 770 19.87 -43.90 -4.60
CA PRO A 770 21.10 -44.60 -4.21
C PRO A 770 22.36 -44.02 -4.88
N GLN A 771 22.24 -43.50 -6.10
CA GLN A 771 23.35 -42.89 -6.84
C GLN A 771 23.72 -41.55 -6.21
N VAL A 772 22.74 -40.69 -5.91
CA VAL A 772 22.96 -39.42 -5.18
C VAL A 772 23.73 -39.70 -3.89
N ILE A 773 23.24 -40.61 -3.04
CA ILE A 773 23.93 -40.98 -1.78
C ILE A 773 25.36 -41.47 -2.04
N GLN A 774 25.59 -42.28 -3.08
CA GLN A 774 26.92 -42.78 -3.41
C GLN A 774 27.85 -41.66 -3.88
N LYS A 775 27.39 -40.77 -4.74
CA LYS A 775 28.16 -39.62 -5.25
C LYS A 775 28.45 -38.62 -4.15
N THR A 776 27.49 -38.34 -3.27
CA THR A 776 27.69 -37.51 -2.08
C THR A 776 28.75 -38.09 -1.16
N LYS A 777 28.75 -39.41 -0.91
CA LYS A 777 29.83 -40.07 -0.14
C LYS A 777 31.19 -39.91 -0.82
N GLY A 778 31.24 -39.96 -2.16
CA GLY A 778 32.46 -39.72 -2.93
C GLY A 778 32.98 -38.29 -2.76
N ALA A 779 32.09 -37.30 -2.86
CA ALA A 779 32.39 -35.89 -2.64
C ALA A 779 32.84 -35.61 -1.20
N ILE A 780 32.21 -36.23 -0.19
CA ILE A 780 32.63 -36.10 1.22
C ILE A 780 34.04 -36.63 1.46
N VAL A 781 34.41 -37.74 0.82
CA VAL A 781 35.75 -38.34 1.00
C VAL A 781 36.84 -37.45 0.41
N ASN A 782 36.55 -36.74 -0.68
CA ASN A 782 37.49 -35.81 -1.32
C ASN A 782 36.77 -34.51 -1.70
N PRO A 783 36.57 -33.58 -0.75
CA PRO A 783 35.82 -32.34 -1.00
C PRO A 783 36.44 -31.49 -2.11
N ASP A 784 37.77 -31.44 -2.19
CA ASP A 784 38.54 -30.72 -3.22
C ASP A 784 38.44 -31.33 -4.63
N ASN A 785 37.85 -32.52 -4.78
CA ASN A 785 37.79 -33.19 -6.08
C ASN A 785 36.61 -32.66 -6.90
N HIS A 786 36.86 -31.67 -7.75
CA HIS A 786 35.87 -31.12 -8.69
C HIS A 786 35.20 -32.18 -9.58
N ALA A 787 35.84 -33.30 -9.88
CA ALA A 787 35.19 -34.38 -10.62
C ALA A 787 34.12 -35.08 -9.76
N ALA A 788 34.38 -35.30 -8.47
CA ALA A 788 33.41 -35.89 -7.55
C ALA A 788 32.24 -34.93 -7.25
N GLN A 789 32.52 -33.63 -7.13
CA GLN A 789 31.48 -32.60 -7.02
C GLN A 789 30.59 -32.58 -8.28
N ARG A 790 31.20 -32.53 -9.47
CA ARG A 790 30.47 -32.54 -10.75
C ARG A 790 29.63 -33.80 -10.95
N GLU A 791 30.14 -34.97 -10.56
CA GLU A 791 29.37 -36.22 -10.61
C GLU A 791 28.18 -36.22 -9.65
N LEU A 792 28.26 -35.49 -8.53
CA LEU A 792 27.11 -35.29 -7.66
C LEU A 792 26.11 -34.31 -8.26
N ASP A 793 26.58 -33.17 -8.79
CA ASP A 793 25.72 -32.18 -9.44
C ASP A 793 24.89 -32.83 -10.55
N GLU A 794 25.55 -33.67 -11.36
CA GLU A 794 24.88 -34.46 -12.40
C GLU A 794 23.85 -35.43 -11.82
N ALA A 795 24.16 -36.10 -10.70
CA ALA A 795 23.22 -37.00 -10.04
C ALA A 795 22.01 -36.27 -9.42
N ILE A 796 22.22 -35.11 -8.80
CA ILE A 796 21.16 -34.26 -8.25
C ILE A 796 20.28 -33.74 -9.39
N SER A 797 20.88 -33.15 -10.43
CA SER A 797 20.14 -32.65 -11.60
C SER A 797 19.33 -33.77 -12.28
N THR A 798 19.89 -34.98 -12.34
CA THR A 798 19.16 -36.14 -12.88
C THR A 798 17.97 -36.55 -11.99
N LEU A 799 18.07 -36.43 -10.66
CA LEU A 799 16.97 -36.70 -9.71
C LEU A 799 15.89 -35.59 -9.72
N GLU A 800 16.27 -34.35 -10.01
CA GLU A 800 15.32 -33.23 -10.11
C GLU A 800 14.34 -33.40 -11.29
N VAL A 801 14.75 -34.10 -12.34
CA VAL A 801 13.89 -34.39 -13.51
C VAL A 801 12.65 -35.21 -13.13
N PRO A 802 12.74 -36.41 -12.53
CA PRO A 802 11.55 -37.13 -12.11
C PRO A 802 10.81 -36.46 -10.95
N LEU A 803 11.49 -35.70 -10.07
CA LEU A 803 10.79 -34.85 -9.08
C LEU A 803 9.88 -33.81 -9.76
N ALA A 804 10.35 -33.17 -10.83
CA ALA A 804 9.56 -32.24 -11.62
C ALA A 804 8.41 -32.95 -12.36
N LYS A 805 8.66 -34.13 -12.95
CA LYS A 805 7.61 -34.96 -13.55
C LYS A 805 6.52 -35.31 -12.53
N SER A 806 6.91 -35.73 -11.33
CA SER A 806 5.98 -36.03 -10.24
C SER A 806 5.20 -34.80 -9.79
N ALA A 807 5.86 -33.65 -9.66
CA ALA A 807 5.18 -32.40 -9.32
C ALA A 807 4.12 -32.04 -10.36
N ASN A 808 4.46 -32.11 -11.65
CA ASN A 808 3.53 -31.86 -12.75
C ASN A 808 2.40 -32.90 -12.80
N ALA A 809 2.71 -34.16 -12.52
CA ALA A 809 1.73 -35.23 -12.52
C ALA A 809 0.73 -35.10 -11.36
N VAL A 810 1.11 -34.46 -10.24
CA VAL A 810 0.23 -34.19 -9.08
C VAL A 810 -0.44 -32.81 -9.17
N ALA A 811 0.20 -31.83 -9.79
CA ALA A 811 -0.33 -30.47 -9.97
C ALA A 811 -1.61 -30.44 -10.83
N PRO A 812 -2.48 -29.41 -10.71
CA PRO A 812 -3.68 -29.30 -11.54
C PRO A 812 -3.33 -29.33 -13.03
N SER A 813 -4.08 -30.11 -13.83
CA SER A 813 -3.78 -30.23 -15.28
C SER A 813 -4.01 -28.90 -16.02
N ALA A 814 -3.12 -28.54 -16.95
CA ALA A 814 -3.33 -27.43 -17.89
C ALA A 814 -4.64 -27.53 -18.70
N LEU A 815 -5.13 -28.75 -18.91
CA LEU A 815 -6.46 -29.01 -19.50
C LEU A 815 -7.60 -28.37 -18.68
N ARG A 816 -7.45 -28.29 -17.36
CA ARG A 816 -8.46 -27.69 -16.48
C ARG A 816 -8.38 -26.17 -16.47
N ASP A 817 -7.19 -25.59 -16.54
CA ASP A 817 -7.04 -24.15 -16.77
C ASP A 817 -7.74 -23.74 -18.08
N LEU A 818 -7.52 -24.51 -19.15
CA LEU A 818 -8.23 -24.32 -20.41
C LEU A 818 -9.74 -24.39 -20.23
N LYS A 819 -10.27 -25.42 -19.56
CA LYS A 819 -11.72 -25.56 -19.26
C LYS A 819 -12.27 -24.42 -18.39
N ALA A 820 -11.53 -23.97 -17.38
CA ALA A 820 -11.92 -22.89 -16.50
C ALA A 820 -12.02 -21.57 -17.27
N LYS A 821 -11.01 -21.27 -18.10
CA LYS A 821 -11.04 -20.10 -19.00
C LYS A 821 -12.13 -20.23 -20.06
N ALA A 822 -12.37 -21.44 -20.59
CA ALA A 822 -13.44 -21.67 -21.54
C ALA A 822 -14.83 -21.43 -20.93
N LYS A 823 -15.08 -21.91 -19.70
CA LYS A 823 -16.30 -21.60 -18.93
C LYS A 823 -16.47 -20.11 -18.66
N GLU A 824 -15.40 -19.38 -18.36
CA GLU A 824 -15.47 -17.94 -18.15
C GLU A 824 -15.85 -17.21 -19.44
N VAL A 825 -15.26 -17.58 -20.58
CA VAL A 825 -15.63 -17.06 -21.90
C VAL A 825 -17.09 -17.41 -22.24
N ASP A 826 -17.55 -18.62 -21.92
CA ASP A 826 -18.97 -19.02 -22.07
C ASP A 826 -19.89 -18.13 -21.23
N ARG A 827 -19.53 -17.90 -19.97
CA ARG A 827 -20.28 -17.06 -19.02
C ARG A 827 -20.38 -15.63 -19.55
N GLN A 828 -19.29 -15.06 -20.05
CA GLN A 828 -19.25 -13.74 -20.66
C GLN A 828 -20.12 -13.68 -21.93
N GLY A 829 -20.03 -14.68 -22.81
CA GLY A 829 -20.86 -14.79 -24.00
C GLY A 829 -22.36 -14.84 -23.70
N ARG A 830 -22.76 -15.59 -22.66
CA ARG A 830 -24.15 -15.62 -22.17
C ARG A 830 -24.56 -14.29 -21.55
N ALA A 831 -23.66 -13.63 -20.83
CA ALA A 831 -23.92 -12.34 -20.21
C ALA A 831 -24.11 -11.22 -21.25
N VAL A 832 -23.41 -11.28 -22.39
CA VAL A 832 -23.67 -10.40 -23.56
C VAL A 832 -25.09 -10.62 -24.08
N ALA A 833 -25.45 -11.88 -24.36
CA ALA A 833 -26.78 -12.21 -24.88
C ALA A 833 -27.91 -11.78 -23.93
N ALA A 834 -27.76 -12.04 -22.62
CA ALA A 834 -28.73 -11.63 -21.62
C ALA A 834 -28.88 -10.10 -21.55
N GLY A 835 -27.77 -9.35 -21.59
CA GLY A 835 -27.81 -7.88 -21.63
C GLY A 835 -28.52 -7.34 -22.87
N THR A 836 -28.18 -7.87 -24.05
CA THR A 836 -28.79 -7.44 -25.32
C THR A 836 -30.28 -7.79 -25.37
N MET A 837 -30.69 -8.97 -24.92
CA MET A 837 -32.11 -9.37 -24.86
C MET A 837 -32.91 -8.52 -23.86
N ALA A 838 -32.29 -8.12 -22.74
CA ALA A 838 -32.89 -7.21 -21.77
C ALA A 838 -32.96 -5.76 -22.26
N GLY A 839 -32.35 -5.43 -23.41
CA GLY A 839 -32.23 -4.05 -23.92
C GLY A 839 -31.19 -3.21 -23.16
N ASP A 840 -30.37 -3.83 -22.31
CA ASP A 840 -29.29 -3.19 -21.55
C ASP A 840 -28.02 -3.13 -22.40
N VAL A 841 -28.00 -2.18 -23.33
CA VAL A 841 -26.92 -1.99 -24.30
C VAL A 841 -25.56 -1.74 -23.62
N ALA A 842 -25.55 -1.06 -22.46
CA ALA A 842 -24.31 -0.77 -21.73
C ALA A 842 -23.71 -2.03 -21.10
N LYS A 843 -24.54 -2.84 -20.42
CA LYS A 843 -24.10 -4.12 -19.85
C LYS A 843 -23.70 -5.12 -20.93
N ALA A 844 -24.45 -5.16 -22.04
CA ALA A 844 -24.09 -5.99 -23.20
C ALA A 844 -22.74 -5.59 -23.80
N GLN A 845 -22.49 -4.29 -23.96
CA GLN A 845 -21.23 -3.79 -24.49
C GLN A 845 -20.05 -4.06 -23.53
N LYS A 846 -20.21 -3.85 -22.22
CA LYS A 846 -19.18 -4.16 -21.23
C LYS A 846 -18.78 -5.64 -21.25
N ASN A 847 -19.78 -6.53 -21.25
CA ASN A 847 -19.52 -7.98 -21.34
C ASN A 847 -18.91 -8.35 -22.70
N SER A 848 -19.25 -7.62 -23.77
CA SER A 848 -18.68 -7.79 -25.11
C SER A 848 -17.21 -7.38 -25.16
N ASP A 849 -16.83 -6.34 -24.41
CA ASP A 849 -15.44 -5.88 -24.28
C ASP A 849 -14.61 -6.83 -23.40
N GLN A 850 -15.21 -7.43 -22.37
CA GLN A 850 -14.56 -8.51 -21.59
C GLN A 850 -14.36 -9.77 -22.43
N LEU A 851 -15.35 -10.13 -23.26
CA LEU A 851 -15.26 -11.24 -24.20
C LEU A 851 -14.19 -11.04 -25.29
N ASN A 852 -13.74 -9.80 -25.52
CA ASN A 852 -12.62 -9.51 -26.42
C ASN A 852 -11.26 -9.93 -25.83
N ASP A 853 -11.15 -9.99 -24.51
CA ASP A 853 -9.93 -10.43 -23.85
C ASP A 853 -9.88 -11.96 -23.76
N LEU A 854 -9.71 -12.60 -24.92
CA LEU A 854 -9.50 -14.04 -25.01
C LEU A 854 -8.08 -14.46 -24.64
N LYS A 855 -7.19 -13.50 -24.30
CA LYS A 855 -5.78 -13.77 -23.98
C LYS A 855 -5.62 -14.86 -22.92
N PRO A 856 -6.37 -14.87 -21.79
CA PRO A 856 -6.22 -15.92 -20.79
C PRO A 856 -6.58 -17.32 -21.29
N LEU A 857 -7.58 -17.44 -22.19
CA LEU A 857 -7.93 -18.72 -22.81
C LEU A 857 -6.86 -19.13 -23.84
N LYS A 858 -6.33 -18.17 -24.60
CA LYS A 858 -5.27 -18.40 -25.57
C LYS A 858 -3.97 -18.85 -24.90
N ASP A 859 -3.55 -18.20 -23.83
CA ASP A 859 -2.37 -18.57 -23.06
C ASP A 859 -2.50 -20.01 -22.51
N ALA A 860 -3.70 -20.39 -22.04
CA ALA A 860 -3.97 -21.76 -21.60
C ALA A 860 -3.96 -22.78 -22.75
N VAL A 861 -4.46 -22.40 -23.93
CA VAL A 861 -4.38 -23.23 -25.15
C VAL A 861 -2.93 -23.37 -25.61
N ASP A 862 -2.15 -22.29 -25.66
CA ASP A 862 -0.76 -22.29 -26.09
C ASP A 862 0.11 -23.15 -25.16
N GLU A 863 -0.12 -23.08 -23.85
CA GLU A 863 0.55 -23.97 -22.90
C GLU A 863 0.19 -25.44 -23.13
N ARG A 864 -1.08 -25.73 -23.43
CA ARG A 864 -1.51 -27.09 -23.79
C ARG A 864 -0.94 -27.53 -25.14
N LEU A 865 -0.83 -26.63 -26.10
CA LEU A 865 -0.19 -26.88 -27.40
C LEU A 865 1.27 -27.26 -27.22
N ARG A 866 2.04 -26.54 -26.41
CA ARG A 866 3.45 -26.88 -26.10
C ARG A 866 3.60 -28.29 -25.51
N GLN A 867 2.66 -28.70 -24.66
CA GLN A 867 2.63 -30.07 -24.11
C GLN A 867 2.32 -31.12 -25.20
N MET A 868 1.41 -30.80 -26.12
CA MET A 868 0.98 -31.71 -27.17
C MET A 868 1.91 -31.78 -28.38
N GLU A 869 2.58 -30.70 -28.78
CA GLU A 869 3.42 -30.67 -30.00
C GLU A 869 4.49 -31.75 -29.99
N LYS A 870 5.01 -32.10 -28.80
CA LYS A 870 5.99 -33.17 -28.63
C LYS A 870 5.38 -34.57 -28.74
N ASN A 871 4.12 -34.74 -28.34
CA ASN A 871 3.51 -36.06 -28.12
C ASN A 871 2.47 -36.43 -29.20
N ASN A 872 1.73 -35.45 -29.72
CA ASN A 872 0.67 -35.62 -30.71
C ASN A 872 0.45 -34.32 -31.53
N PRO A 873 1.29 -34.05 -32.56
CA PRO A 873 1.22 -32.83 -33.35
C PRO A 873 -0.09 -32.68 -34.15
N VAL A 874 -0.80 -33.78 -34.42
CA VAL A 874 -2.10 -33.77 -35.11
C VAL A 874 -3.18 -33.20 -34.19
N LEU A 875 -3.24 -33.63 -32.94
CA LEU A 875 -4.17 -33.07 -31.96
C LEU A 875 -3.80 -31.65 -31.55
N ALA A 876 -2.50 -31.32 -31.51
CA ALA A 876 -2.06 -29.95 -31.31
C ALA A 876 -2.65 -29.02 -32.38
N LYS A 877 -2.49 -29.38 -33.66
CA LYS A 877 -3.09 -28.61 -34.75
C LYS A 877 -4.62 -28.51 -34.66
N GLN A 878 -5.29 -29.60 -34.26
CA GLN A 878 -6.75 -29.57 -34.06
C GLN A 878 -7.16 -28.61 -32.94
N LEU A 879 -6.41 -28.54 -31.85
CA LEU A 879 -6.70 -27.61 -30.76
C LEU A 879 -6.48 -26.15 -31.20
N GLU A 880 -5.40 -25.89 -31.95
CA GLU A 880 -5.11 -24.57 -32.55
C GLU A 880 -6.26 -24.13 -33.49
N ASP A 881 -6.68 -25.03 -34.39
CA ASP A 881 -7.81 -24.78 -35.30
C ASP A 881 -9.11 -24.51 -34.51
N LYS A 882 -9.36 -25.24 -33.42
CA LYS A 882 -10.53 -25.02 -32.56
C LYS A 882 -10.49 -23.71 -31.79
N MET A 883 -9.30 -23.26 -31.38
CA MET A 883 -9.16 -21.95 -30.75
C MET A 883 -9.48 -20.82 -31.73
N ALA A 884 -9.03 -20.94 -32.99
CA ALA A 884 -9.41 -19.99 -34.04
C ALA A 884 -10.94 -19.97 -34.29
N GLU A 885 -11.61 -21.12 -34.23
CA GLU A 885 -13.08 -21.20 -34.31
C GLU A 885 -13.78 -20.51 -33.12
N VAL A 886 -13.23 -20.63 -31.91
CA VAL A 886 -13.72 -19.93 -30.71
C VAL A 886 -13.54 -18.41 -30.85
N GLU A 887 -12.37 -17.95 -31.33
CA GLU A 887 -12.11 -16.52 -31.57
C GLU A 887 -13.14 -15.92 -32.56
N GLU A 888 -13.47 -16.62 -33.64
CA GLU A 888 -14.47 -16.13 -34.60
C GLU A 888 -15.89 -16.19 -34.02
N ALA A 889 -16.24 -17.22 -33.24
CA ALA A 889 -17.53 -17.28 -32.56
C ALA A 889 -17.70 -16.17 -31.52
N ALA A 890 -16.65 -15.83 -30.79
CA ALA A 890 -16.64 -14.69 -29.86
C ALA A 890 -16.85 -13.36 -30.61
N LYS A 891 -16.18 -13.15 -31.74
CA LYS A 891 -16.40 -11.99 -32.62
C LYS A 891 -17.85 -11.94 -33.15
N ASP A 892 -18.45 -13.08 -33.47
CA ASP A 892 -19.85 -13.15 -33.90
C ASP A 892 -20.83 -12.70 -32.79
N VAL A 893 -20.58 -13.09 -31.53
CA VAL A 893 -21.35 -12.62 -30.36
C VAL A 893 -21.27 -11.10 -30.25
N GLN A 894 -20.08 -10.52 -30.41
CA GLN A 894 -19.87 -9.07 -30.32
C GLN A 894 -20.54 -8.32 -31.46
N ARG A 895 -20.39 -8.78 -32.72
CA ARG A 895 -21.08 -8.20 -33.88
C ARG A 895 -22.60 -8.22 -33.69
N SER A 896 -23.10 -9.27 -33.03
CA SER A 896 -24.52 -9.47 -32.75
C SER A 896 -25.01 -8.78 -31.47
N ALA A 897 -24.12 -8.20 -30.65
CA ALA A 897 -24.50 -7.56 -29.39
C ALA A 897 -25.46 -6.36 -29.57
N LYS A 898 -25.56 -5.82 -30.80
CA LYS A 898 -26.50 -4.74 -31.18
C LYS A 898 -27.83 -5.26 -31.75
N ASP A 899 -27.94 -6.56 -32.01
CA ASP A 899 -29.10 -7.19 -32.64
C ASP A 899 -29.65 -8.32 -31.73
N PRO A 900 -30.70 -8.05 -30.93
CA PRO A 900 -31.29 -9.04 -30.02
C PRO A 900 -31.78 -10.31 -30.72
N SER A 901 -32.08 -10.24 -32.03
CA SER A 901 -32.55 -11.40 -32.78
C SER A 901 -31.44 -12.40 -33.12
N LYS A 902 -30.17 -11.99 -33.07
CA LYS A 902 -29.00 -12.79 -33.48
C LYS A 902 -28.05 -13.13 -32.34
N VAL A 903 -28.04 -12.32 -31.27
CA VAL A 903 -27.08 -12.48 -30.16
C VAL A 903 -27.23 -13.82 -29.43
N GLY A 904 -28.46 -14.37 -29.34
CA GLY A 904 -28.71 -15.68 -28.72
C GLY A 904 -28.07 -16.81 -29.52
N GLU A 905 -28.29 -16.83 -30.84
CA GLU A 905 -27.72 -17.84 -31.74
C GLU A 905 -26.18 -17.77 -31.76
N ALA A 906 -25.61 -16.57 -31.76
CA ALA A 906 -24.16 -16.38 -31.68
C ALA A 906 -23.60 -16.88 -30.34
N SER A 907 -24.30 -16.63 -29.22
CA SER A 907 -23.90 -17.08 -27.88
C SER A 907 -23.92 -18.60 -27.78
N ASP A 908 -24.99 -19.25 -28.26
CA ASP A 908 -25.08 -20.72 -28.30
C ASP A 908 -23.99 -21.34 -29.20
N LYS A 909 -23.67 -20.69 -30.32
CA LYS A 909 -22.56 -21.09 -31.21
C LYS A 909 -21.21 -21.00 -30.49
N LEU A 910 -20.96 -19.94 -29.72
CA LEU A 910 -19.76 -19.80 -28.90
C LEU A 910 -19.68 -20.91 -27.83
N SER A 911 -20.76 -21.18 -27.10
CA SER A 911 -20.82 -22.29 -26.13
C SER A 911 -20.47 -23.63 -26.78
N HIS A 912 -21.00 -23.87 -27.99
CA HIS A 912 -20.71 -25.09 -28.74
C HIS A 912 -19.24 -25.16 -29.16
N LYS A 913 -18.62 -24.06 -29.60
CA LYS A 913 -17.20 -24.03 -29.99
C LYS A 913 -16.26 -24.19 -28.81
N LEU A 914 -16.59 -23.61 -27.66
CA LEU A 914 -15.85 -23.81 -26.42
C LEU A 914 -15.90 -25.29 -25.99
N ARG A 915 -17.05 -25.94 -26.12
CA ARG A 915 -17.16 -27.38 -25.86
C ARG A 915 -16.33 -28.23 -26.84
N GLU A 916 -16.32 -27.89 -28.13
CA GLU A 916 -15.46 -28.58 -29.11
C GLU A 916 -13.96 -28.38 -28.81
N LEU A 917 -13.57 -27.20 -28.32
CA LEU A 917 -12.20 -26.93 -27.85
C LEU A 917 -11.85 -27.79 -26.63
N GLU A 918 -12.76 -27.89 -25.65
CA GLU A 918 -12.59 -28.76 -24.48
C GLU A 918 -12.48 -30.24 -24.88
N GLU A 919 -13.34 -30.72 -25.78
CA GLU A 919 -13.31 -32.10 -26.29
C GLU A 919 -12.01 -32.39 -27.07
N ALA A 920 -11.52 -31.44 -27.87
CA ALA A 920 -10.23 -31.57 -28.56
C ALA A 920 -9.05 -31.59 -27.57
N ALA A 921 -9.11 -30.78 -26.52
CA ALA A 921 -8.12 -30.76 -25.46
C ALA A 921 -8.15 -32.05 -24.63
N GLU A 922 -9.32 -32.63 -24.35
CA GLU A 922 -9.46 -33.92 -23.65
C GLU A 922 -8.97 -35.10 -24.51
N ALA A 923 -9.26 -35.07 -25.81
CA ALA A 923 -8.82 -36.12 -26.74
C ALA A 923 -7.29 -36.26 -26.78
N SER A 924 -6.55 -35.23 -26.38
CA SER A 924 -5.09 -35.26 -26.27
C SER A 924 -4.56 -36.12 -25.13
N ASP A 925 -5.36 -36.42 -24.12
CA ASP A 925 -5.02 -37.37 -23.06
C ASP A 925 -5.29 -38.82 -23.47
N ILE A 926 -5.69 -39.08 -24.71
CA ILE A 926 -5.89 -40.43 -25.23
C ILE A 926 -4.61 -40.86 -25.98
N PRO A 927 -4.03 -42.05 -25.69
CA PRO A 927 -2.90 -42.58 -26.44
C PRO A 927 -3.13 -42.55 -27.96
N ALA A 928 -2.11 -42.19 -28.74
CA ALA A 928 -2.23 -41.87 -30.16
C ALA A 928 -2.83 -43.02 -31.00
N ASP A 929 -2.56 -44.27 -30.61
CA ASP A 929 -3.12 -45.49 -31.19
C ASP A 929 -4.63 -45.65 -30.91
N VAL A 930 -5.09 -45.26 -29.72
CA VAL A 930 -6.51 -45.24 -29.35
C VAL A 930 -7.24 -44.04 -29.99
N ALA A 931 -6.57 -42.89 -30.10
CA ALA A 931 -7.09 -41.70 -30.77
C ALA A 931 -7.33 -41.95 -32.28
N LEU A 932 -6.45 -42.71 -32.94
CA LEU A 932 -6.62 -43.11 -34.34
C LEU A 932 -7.87 -44.00 -34.52
N ALA A 933 -8.14 -44.91 -33.59
CA ALA A 933 -9.34 -45.76 -33.62
C ALA A 933 -10.62 -44.96 -33.34
N ALA A 934 -10.57 -43.95 -32.46
CA ALA A 934 -11.68 -43.04 -32.19
C ALA A 934 -12.01 -42.15 -33.40
N ALA A 935 -11.00 -41.61 -34.09
CA ALA A 935 -11.19 -40.83 -35.31
C ALA A 935 -11.85 -41.67 -36.44
N GLN A 936 -11.46 -42.94 -36.58
CA GLN A 936 -12.08 -43.86 -37.53
C GLN A 936 -13.56 -44.14 -37.21
N LYS A 937 -13.94 -44.15 -35.92
CA LYS A 937 -15.33 -44.29 -35.47
C LYS A 937 -16.16 -43.04 -35.80
N ASP A 938 -15.60 -41.84 -35.64
CA ASP A 938 -16.31 -40.60 -35.95
C ASP A 938 -16.50 -40.38 -37.45
N ASP A 939 -15.56 -40.81 -38.28
CA ASP A 939 -15.73 -40.88 -39.74
C ASP A 939 -16.87 -41.85 -40.13
N LEU A 940 -17.01 -42.96 -39.38
CA LEU A 940 -18.09 -43.93 -39.56
C LEU A 940 -19.45 -43.35 -39.14
N LEU A 941 -19.52 -42.61 -38.03
CA LEU A 941 -20.72 -41.89 -37.58
C LEU A 941 -21.10 -40.74 -38.52
N ARG A 942 -20.12 -40.05 -39.11
CA ARG A 942 -20.34 -39.00 -40.11
C ARG A 942 -20.86 -39.60 -41.43
N ALA A 943 -20.35 -40.78 -41.83
CA ALA A 943 -20.88 -41.55 -42.95
C ALA A 943 -22.32 -42.02 -42.72
N LEU A 944 -22.72 -42.30 -41.49
CA LEU A 944 -24.10 -42.66 -41.09
C LEU A 944 -25.06 -41.46 -40.99
N LYS A 945 -24.57 -40.27 -40.60
CA LYS A 945 -25.39 -39.05 -40.50
C LYS A 945 -25.82 -38.48 -41.85
N GLY A 946 -25.02 -38.65 -42.90
CA GLY A 946 -25.36 -38.21 -44.26
C GLY A 946 -26.70 -38.77 -44.76
N PRO A 947 -26.90 -40.11 -44.74
CA PRO A 947 -28.18 -40.74 -45.09
C PRO A 947 -29.36 -40.31 -44.20
N LEU A 948 -29.16 -40.23 -42.87
CA LEU A 948 -30.21 -39.89 -41.89
C LEU A 948 -30.76 -38.47 -42.05
N SER A 949 -29.97 -37.53 -42.59
CA SER A 949 -30.41 -36.15 -42.87
C SER A 949 -31.39 -36.04 -44.05
N SER A 950 -31.57 -37.12 -44.84
CA SER A 950 -32.52 -37.21 -45.97
C SER A 950 -33.83 -37.94 -45.62
N ALA A 951 -34.34 -37.72 -44.41
CA ALA A 951 -35.42 -38.49 -43.77
C ALA A 951 -36.76 -38.60 -44.52
N ASN A 952 -36.99 -37.85 -45.61
CA ASN A 952 -38.24 -37.94 -46.39
C ASN A 952 -38.27 -39.06 -47.44
N LYS A 953 -37.22 -39.90 -47.55
CA LYS A 953 -37.18 -41.00 -48.54
C LYS A 953 -36.70 -42.36 -48.01
N LEU A 954 -36.34 -42.47 -46.73
CA LEU A 954 -35.89 -43.74 -46.17
C LEU A 954 -37.10 -44.61 -45.84
N ASP A 955 -37.24 -45.73 -46.54
CA ASP A 955 -38.26 -46.72 -46.20
C ASP A 955 -37.80 -47.54 -44.96
N MET A 956 -38.74 -48.27 -44.38
CA MET A 956 -38.48 -49.07 -43.18
C MET A 956 -37.39 -50.13 -43.40
N ASN A 957 -37.19 -50.59 -44.65
CA ASN A 957 -36.17 -51.56 -45.00
C ASN A 957 -34.78 -50.92 -45.08
N ASP A 958 -34.66 -49.67 -45.52
CA ASP A 958 -33.41 -48.91 -45.47
C ASP A 958 -33.00 -48.63 -44.01
N LEU A 959 -33.97 -48.32 -43.14
CA LEU A 959 -33.77 -48.16 -41.70
C LEU A 959 -33.35 -49.46 -41.02
N LEU A 960 -33.98 -50.59 -41.38
CA LEU A 960 -33.60 -51.93 -40.90
C LEU A 960 -32.23 -52.36 -41.42
N LYS A 961 -31.91 -52.05 -42.68
CA LYS A 961 -30.60 -52.33 -43.27
C LYS A 961 -29.51 -51.49 -42.62
N MET A 962 -29.75 -50.20 -42.35
CA MET A 962 -28.82 -49.36 -41.58
C MET A 962 -28.65 -49.87 -40.14
N ALA A 963 -29.71 -50.36 -39.51
CA ALA A 963 -29.60 -50.98 -38.18
C ALA A 963 -28.80 -52.29 -38.21
N MET A 964 -28.95 -53.10 -39.27
CA MET A 964 -28.15 -54.31 -39.49
C MET A 964 -26.69 -54.00 -39.82
N ASP A 965 -26.42 -53.04 -40.71
CA ASP A 965 -25.06 -52.60 -41.07
C ASP A 965 -24.34 -51.96 -39.87
N LEU A 966 -25.07 -51.23 -39.02
CA LEU A 966 -24.55 -50.69 -37.76
C LEU A 966 -24.24 -51.80 -36.75
N SER A 967 -25.13 -52.80 -36.65
CA SER A 967 -24.92 -53.99 -35.80
C SER A 967 -23.71 -54.81 -36.26
N ASP A 968 -23.55 -55.02 -37.57
CA ASP A 968 -22.43 -55.75 -38.16
C ASP A 968 -21.10 -54.98 -38.02
N SER A 969 -21.14 -53.65 -38.17
CA SER A 969 -19.98 -52.78 -37.93
C SER A 969 -19.57 -52.77 -36.45
N MET A 970 -20.53 -52.69 -35.53
CA MET A 970 -20.29 -52.84 -34.09
C MET A 970 -19.74 -54.23 -33.76
N GLY A 971 -20.26 -55.30 -34.37
CA GLY A 971 -19.74 -56.66 -34.24
C GLY A 971 -18.30 -56.80 -34.74
N GLY A 972 -17.96 -56.16 -35.86
CA GLY A 972 -16.60 -56.12 -36.40
C GLY A 972 -15.60 -55.32 -35.55
N MET A 973 -16.03 -54.21 -34.96
CA MET A 973 -15.22 -53.44 -34.01
C MET A 973 -15.01 -54.19 -32.70
N ILE A 974 -16.05 -54.81 -32.14
CA ILE A 974 -15.95 -55.67 -30.95
C ILE A 974 -15.01 -56.85 -31.23
N GLY A 975 -15.11 -57.50 -32.39
CA GLY A 975 -14.23 -58.60 -32.78
C GLY A 975 -12.76 -58.19 -32.94
N LYS A 976 -12.47 -57.03 -33.53
CA LYS A 976 -11.10 -56.50 -33.64
C LYS A 976 -10.51 -56.14 -32.27
N VAL A 977 -11.31 -55.51 -31.40
CA VAL A 977 -10.90 -55.20 -30.02
C VAL A 977 -10.66 -56.49 -29.22
N GLU A 978 -11.48 -57.53 -29.40
CA GLU A 978 -11.26 -58.84 -28.78
C GLU A 978 -9.98 -59.55 -29.30
N ASP A 979 -9.68 -59.43 -30.60
CA ASP A 979 -8.46 -59.99 -31.19
C ASP A 979 -7.19 -59.25 -30.76
N ASP A 980 -7.23 -57.92 -30.63
CA ASP A 980 -6.11 -57.11 -30.13
C ASP A 980 -5.88 -57.32 -28.62
N VAL A 981 -6.95 -57.48 -27.83
CA VAL A 981 -6.88 -57.88 -26.41
C VAL A 981 -6.28 -59.28 -26.23
N ARG A 982 -6.57 -60.21 -27.15
CA ARG A 982 -5.94 -61.54 -27.17
C ARG A 982 -4.47 -61.49 -27.55
N ARG A 983 -4.06 -60.56 -28.41
CA ARG A 983 -2.65 -60.40 -28.84
C ARG A 983 -1.78 -59.67 -27.80
N GLN A 984 -2.35 -58.76 -27.03
CA GLN A 984 -1.58 -57.92 -26.08
C GLN A 984 -1.68 -58.35 -24.61
N GLY A 985 -2.43 -59.40 -24.27
CA GLY A 985 -2.57 -59.88 -22.89
C GLY A 985 -3.45 -58.95 -22.07
N GLY A 986 -4.77 -59.15 -22.18
CA GLY A 986 -5.80 -58.25 -21.65
C GLY A 986 -5.67 -57.86 -20.16
N GLY A 987 -5.43 -56.57 -19.93
CA GLY A 987 -5.57 -55.90 -18.63
C GLY A 987 -7.03 -55.58 -18.27
N ALA A 988 -7.29 -55.50 -16.96
CA ALA A 988 -8.64 -55.39 -16.37
C ALA A 988 -9.49 -54.20 -16.88
N GLY A 989 -8.87 -53.14 -17.37
CA GLY A 989 -9.57 -51.98 -17.94
C GLY A 989 -10.34 -52.28 -19.23
N VAL A 990 -9.82 -53.16 -20.08
CA VAL A 990 -10.49 -53.47 -21.37
C VAL A 990 -11.69 -54.40 -21.17
N LEU A 991 -11.63 -55.27 -20.14
CA LEU A 991 -12.77 -56.08 -19.70
C LEU A 991 -13.89 -55.22 -19.09
N ALA A 992 -13.55 -54.10 -18.44
CA ALA A 992 -14.53 -53.15 -17.92
C ALA A 992 -15.23 -52.37 -19.05
N ALA A 993 -14.50 -51.97 -20.10
CA ALA A 993 -15.07 -51.33 -21.28
C ALA A 993 -16.03 -52.26 -22.07
N LEU A 994 -15.66 -53.54 -22.23
CA LEU A 994 -16.54 -54.57 -22.81
C LEU A 994 -17.81 -54.81 -21.98
N LYS A 995 -17.72 -54.70 -20.66
CA LYS A 995 -18.87 -54.81 -19.75
C LYS A 995 -19.78 -53.59 -19.85
N MET A 996 -19.23 -52.38 -19.93
CA MET A 996 -20.01 -51.15 -20.13
C MET A 996 -20.76 -51.13 -21.46
N LEU A 997 -20.17 -51.66 -22.54
CA LEU A 997 -20.85 -51.79 -23.83
C LEU A 997 -22.06 -52.74 -23.77
N ARG A 998 -21.96 -53.84 -23.00
CA ARG A 998 -23.11 -54.73 -22.71
C ARG A 998 -24.15 -54.09 -21.78
N ASP A 999 -23.72 -53.27 -20.83
CA ASP A 999 -24.63 -52.59 -19.90
C ASP A 999 -25.39 -51.43 -20.57
N LEU A 1000 -24.83 -50.81 -21.62
CA LEU A 1000 -25.51 -49.84 -22.47
C LEU A 1000 -26.59 -50.47 -23.35
N GLU A 1001 -26.31 -51.66 -23.91
CA GLU A 1001 -27.30 -52.49 -24.61
C GLU A 1001 -28.50 -52.82 -23.69
N LYS A 1002 -28.23 -53.04 -22.41
CA LYS A 1002 -29.23 -53.34 -21.38
C LYS A 1002 -30.03 -52.12 -20.92
N LYS A 1003 -29.39 -50.95 -20.74
CA LYS A 1003 -30.04 -49.73 -20.23
C LYS A 1003 -30.96 -49.02 -21.23
N ALA A 1004 -30.83 -49.31 -22.52
CA ALA A 1004 -31.77 -48.82 -23.55
C ALA A 1004 -33.21 -49.38 -23.40
N SER A 1005 -33.47 -50.23 -22.39
CA SER A 1005 -34.71 -50.99 -22.23
C SER A 1005 -35.64 -50.62 -21.05
N GLU A 1006 -35.37 -49.58 -20.22
CA GLU A 1006 -36.16 -49.33 -18.98
C GLU A 1006 -36.59 -47.83 -18.71
N PRO A 1007 -37.78 -47.55 -18.11
CA PRO A 1007 -38.32 -46.17 -17.88
C PRO A 1007 -38.31 -45.64 -16.40
N ILE A 1008 -38.30 -44.29 -16.19
CA ILE A 1008 -37.97 -43.57 -14.91
C ILE A 1008 -39.12 -42.68 -14.33
N LYS A 1009 -39.19 -42.47 -12.98
CA LYS A 1009 -40.07 -41.51 -12.22
C LYS A 1009 -39.37 -40.82 -11.01
N ALA A 1010 -39.89 -39.66 -10.52
CA ALA A 1010 -39.27 -38.71 -9.54
C ALA A 1010 -40.10 -38.38 -8.24
N PRO A 1011 -39.50 -37.78 -7.16
CA PRO A 1011 -40.23 -37.22 -5.99
C PRO A 1011 -39.84 -35.80 -5.47
N LYS A 1012 -40.55 -35.30 -4.41
CA LYS A 1012 -40.74 -33.91 -3.89
C LYS A 1012 -40.22 -33.61 -2.44
N LEU A 1013 -40.14 -32.31 -2.10
CA LEU A 1013 -39.69 -31.54 -0.89
C LEU A 1013 -40.71 -31.30 0.26
N GLU A 1014 -40.27 -30.90 1.48
CA GLU A 1014 -40.87 -29.81 2.34
C GLU A 1014 -40.11 -29.38 3.66
N GLU A 1015 -40.50 -28.19 4.19
CA GLU A 1015 -40.12 -27.18 5.26
C GLU A 1015 -40.13 -27.56 6.79
N LYS A 1016 -39.93 -26.71 7.87
CA LYS A 1016 -39.13 -25.50 8.32
C LYS A 1016 -39.53 -25.05 9.79
N ALA A 1017 -38.66 -24.28 10.50
CA ALA A 1017 -38.85 -23.25 11.61
C ALA A 1017 -39.14 -23.64 13.12
N PRO A 1018 -39.10 -22.75 14.19
CA PRO A 1018 -38.57 -21.35 14.47
C PRO A 1018 -37.98 -21.03 15.92
N GLU A 1019 -37.70 -19.73 16.27
CA GLU A 1019 -37.03 -19.11 17.47
C GLU A 1019 -37.90 -18.29 18.52
N PRO A 1020 -37.34 -17.73 19.65
CA PRO A 1020 -37.95 -16.61 20.45
C PRO A 1020 -37.09 -15.47 21.13
N LYS A 1021 -37.68 -14.23 21.18
CA LYS A 1021 -37.83 -13.09 22.20
C LYS A 1021 -36.65 -12.44 23.02
N LYS A 1022 -36.71 -11.19 23.58
CA LYS A 1022 -36.76 -9.74 23.13
C LYS A 1022 -36.13 -8.83 24.23
N ALA A 1023 -35.24 -7.87 23.90
CA ALA A 1023 -34.60 -6.85 24.78
C ALA A 1023 -35.10 -5.41 24.48
N LYS A 1024 -34.61 -4.38 25.21
CA LYS A 1024 -34.93 -2.94 25.02
C LYS A 1024 -35.04 -2.63 23.53
N ALA A 1025 -36.15 -2.01 23.12
CA ALA A 1025 -36.50 -1.83 21.71
C ALA A 1025 -35.54 -0.85 21.03
N GLN A 1026 -34.36 -1.35 20.65
CA GLN A 1026 -33.59 -0.79 19.56
C GLN A 1026 -34.54 -0.61 18.38
N ARG A 1027 -34.45 0.54 17.70
CA ARG A 1027 -35.07 0.65 16.38
C ARG A 1027 -34.60 -0.58 15.59
N PRO A 1028 -35.53 -1.37 15.02
CA PRO A 1028 -35.12 -2.54 14.25
C PRO A 1028 -34.17 -2.06 13.15
N LEU A 1029 -33.06 -2.78 12.95
CA LEU A 1029 -32.19 -2.54 11.82
C LEU A 1029 -33.05 -2.55 10.54
N PRO A 1030 -32.85 -1.59 9.63
CA PRO A 1030 -33.55 -1.62 8.35
C PRO A 1030 -33.30 -2.97 7.66
N ALA A 1031 -34.31 -3.51 6.98
CA ALA A 1031 -34.14 -4.74 6.23
C ALA A 1031 -33.08 -4.54 5.14
N ALA A 1032 -32.24 -5.54 4.90
CA ALA A 1032 -31.27 -5.49 3.83
C ALA A 1032 -32.00 -5.25 2.49
N PRO A 1033 -31.49 -4.36 1.62
CA PRO A 1033 -32.07 -4.12 0.32
C PRO A 1033 -31.96 -5.40 -0.52
N ALA A 1034 -32.87 -5.56 -1.49
CA ALA A 1034 -32.81 -6.69 -2.41
C ALA A 1034 -31.48 -6.70 -3.18
N ALA A 1035 -31.04 -7.88 -3.64
CA ALA A 1035 -29.76 -8.03 -4.34
C ALA A 1035 -29.66 -7.17 -5.63
N ASP A 1036 -30.79 -6.78 -6.19
CA ASP A 1036 -30.97 -5.93 -7.36
C ASP A 1036 -31.30 -4.45 -7.02
N ALA A 1037 -31.17 -4.04 -5.76
CA ALA A 1037 -31.46 -2.67 -5.35
C ALA A 1037 -30.54 -1.64 -6.02
N ASP A 1038 -31.11 -0.49 -6.36
CA ASP A 1038 -30.38 0.59 -7.00
C ASP A 1038 -29.27 1.17 -6.09
N PHE A 1039 -28.34 1.92 -6.66
CA PHE A 1039 -27.27 2.59 -5.91
C PHE A 1039 -27.80 3.41 -4.72
N SER A 1040 -28.87 4.17 -4.96
CA SER A 1040 -29.46 5.09 -3.98
C SER A 1040 -30.01 4.32 -2.79
N ASP A 1041 -30.74 3.24 -3.04
CA ASP A 1041 -31.37 2.39 -2.03
C ASP A 1041 -30.30 1.68 -1.18
N ARG A 1042 -29.19 1.25 -1.81
CA ARG A 1042 -28.05 0.66 -1.08
C ARG A 1042 -27.33 1.69 -0.19
N VAL A 1043 -27.10 2.91 -0.68
CA VAL A 1043 -26.50 3.98 0.15
C VAL A 1043 -27.43 4.41 1.27
N LYS A 1044 -28.74 4.58 0.99
CA LYS A 1044 -29.76 4.90 2.00
C LYS A 1044 -29.81 3.85 3.09
N HIS A 1045 -29.79 2.56 2.72
CA HIS A 1045 -29.74 1.48 3.69
C HIS A 1045 -28.49 1.57 4.59
N MET A 1046 -27.30 1.80 4.04
CA MET A 1046 -26.09 1.96 4.86
C MET A 1046 -26.18 3.17 5.80
N ALA A 1047 -26.73 4.29 5.33
CA ALA A 1047 -26.94 5.48 6.15
C ALA A 1047 -27.94 5.23 7.28
N GLU A 1048 -29.05 4.55 7.01
CA GLU A 1048 -30.04 4.16 8.02
C GLU A 1048 -29.46 3.18 9.05
N VAL A 1049 -28.60 2.26 8.61
CA VAL A 1049 -27.87 1.38 9.54
C VAL A 1049 -26.96 2.20 10.46
N ILE A 1050 -26.24 3.20 9.94
CA ILE A 1050 -25.43 4.10 10.77
C ILE A 1050 -26.32 4.87 11.76
N ASP A 1051 -27.47 5.41 11.34
CA ASP A 1051 -28.41 6.12 12.23
C ASP A 1051 -28.92 5.22 13.37
N VAL A 1052 -29.44 4.04 13.03
CA VAL A 1052 -29.94 3.06 14.02
C VAL A 1052 -28.83 2.56 14.94
N THR A 1053 -27.62 2.36 14.41
CA THR A 1053 -26.46 1.94 15.21
C THR A 1053 -26.02 3.05 16.15
N SER A 1054 -26.11 4.31 15.73
CA SER A 1054 -25.74 5.47 16.55
C SER A 1054 -26.61 5.65 17.80
N ASP A 1055 -27.85 5.13 17.81
CA ASP A 1055 -28.72 5.09 19.00
C ASP A 1055 -28.14 4.22 20.13
N ALA A 1056 -27.24 3.29 19.82
CA ALA A 1056 -26.58 2.44 20.79
C ALA A 1056 -25.32 3.09 21.40
N ALA A 1057 -24.93 4.27 20.93
CA ALA A 1057 -23.81 5.02 21.49
C ALA A 1057 -24.14 5.56 22.87
N GLN A 1058 -23.25 5.32 23.84
CA GLN A 1058 -23.31 5.98 25.14
C GLN A 1058 -22.72 7.39 25.10
N ASP A 1059 -21.82 7.66 24.14
CA ASP A 1059 -21.22 8.98 23.92
C ASP A 1059 -22.10 9.83 22.99
N GLU A 1060 -22.52 11.00 23.47
CA GLU A 1060 -23.43 11.92 22.77
C GLU A 1060 -22.79 12.58 21.54
N LYS A 1061 -21.48 12.86 21.58
CA LYS A 1061 -20.76 13.42 20.43
C LYS A 1061 -20.66 12.40 19.31
N LEU A 1062 -20.39 11.15 19.65
CA LEU A 1062 -20.33 10.04 18.71
C LEU A 1062 -21.69 9.81 18.06
N SER A 1063 -22.76 9.78 18.84
CA SER A 1063 -24.13 9.61 18.34
C SER A 1063 -24.51 10.75 17.38
N SER A 1064 -24.38 12.00 17.82
CA SER A 1064 -24.75 13.17 17.01
C SER A 1064 -23.92 13.31 15.73
N THR A 1065 -22.62 13.01 15.77
CA THR A 1065 -21.76 13.02 14.58
C THR A 1065 -22.17 11.95 13.58
N ALA A 1066 -22.50 10.74 14.04
CA ALA A 1066 -22.96 9.65 13.19
C ALA A 1066 -24.33 9.92 12.55
N GLN A 1067 -25.24 10.55 13.29
CA GLN A 1067 -26.54 11.01 12.76
C GLN A 1067 -26.35 12.08 11.67
N GLY A 1068 -25.42 13.02 11.87
CA GLY A 1068 -25.03 14.00 10.85
C GLY A 1068 -24.52 13.32 9.57
N LEU A 1069 -23.57 12.39 9.72
CA LEU A 1069 -23.04 11.60 8.61
C LEU A 1069 -24.14 10.82 7.87
N SER A 1070 -25.03 10.16 8.60
CA SER A 1070 -26.17 9.44 8.02
C SER A 1070 -27.06 10.35 7.17
N ALA A 1071 -27.45 11.51 7.72
CA ALA A 1071 -28.26 12.48 6.99
C ALA A 1071 -27.57 12.96 5.70
N THR A 1072 -26.25 13.18 5.74
CA THR A 1072 -25.48 13.61 4.57
C THR A 1072 -25.34 12.49 3.52
N LEU A 1073 -25.17 11.24 3.94
CA LEU A 1073 -25.15 10.08 3.03
C LEU A 1073 -26.52 9.85 2.35
N ILE A 1074 -27.63 10.09 3.05
CA ILE A 1074 -28.98 10.03 2.44
C ILE A 1074 -29.12 11.10 1.35
N ARG A 1075 -28.68 12.34 1.61
CA ARG A 1075 -28.70 13.41 0.60
C ARG A 1075 -27.77 13.12 -0.57
N LEU A 1076 -26.62 12.51 -0.33
CA LEU A 1076 -25.71 12.04 -1.38
C LEU A 1076 -26.40 10.99 -2.27
N ALA A 1077 -27.09 10.03 -1.67
CA ALA A 1077 -27.87 9.03 -2.40
C ALA A 1077 -28.99 9.65 -3.24
N GLU A 1078 -29.63 10.70 -2.75
CA GLU A 1078 -30.68 11.44 -3.46
C GLU A 1078 -30.12 12.26 -4.62
N ALA A 1079 -29.00 12.96 -4.41
CA ALA A 1079 -28.30 13.68 -5.47
C ALA A 1079 -27.81 12.73 -6.58
N ALA A 1080 -27.34 11.53 -6.21
CA ALA A 1080 -26.97 10.52 -7.19
C ALA A 1080 -28.18 9.97 -7.95
N LYS A 1081 -29.32 9.72 -7.26
CA LYS A 1081 -30.56 9.25 -7.88
C LYS A 1081 -31.14 10.26 -8.87
N SER A 1082 -31.04 11.55 -8.56
CA SER A 1082 -31.50 12.62 -9.44
C SER A 1082 -30.51 12.98 -10.56
N GLY A 1083 -29.30 12.41 -10.54
CA GLY A 1083 -28.23 12.77 -11.47
C GLY A 1083 -27.67 14.19 -11.25
N ASP A 1084 -27.88 14.78 -10.08
CA ASP A 1084 -27.38 16.12 -9.73
C ASP A 1084 -25.88 16.08 -9.42
N ARG A 1085 -25.06 16.30 -10.44
CA ARG A 1085 -23.58 16.30 -10.35
C ARG A 1085 -23.05 17.26 -9.30
N MET A 1086 -23.63 18.46 -9.21
CA MET A 1086 -23.20 19.46 -8.22
C MET A 1086 -23.66 19.07 -6.82
N GLY A 1087 -24.87 18.51 -6.70
CA GLY A 1087 -25.37 17.89 -5.47
C GLY A 1087 -24.44 16.78 -4.97
N ILE A 1088 -24.00 15.86 -5.84
CA ILE A 1088 -23.06 14.78 -5.48
C ILE A 1088 -21.78 15.37 -4.90
N LEU A 1089 -21.16 16.35 -5.57
CA LEU A 1089 -19.93 16.98 -5.11
C LEU A 1089 -20.10 17.74 -3.79
N ALA A 1090 -21.23 18.45 -3.62
CA ALA A 1090 -21.53 19.18 -2.39
C ALA A 1090 -21.74 18.22 -1.22
N GLN A 1091 -22.63 17.23 -1.36
CA GLN A 1091 -22.91 16.25 -0.31
C GLN A 1091 -21.71 15.36 0.01
N THR A 1092 -20.83 15.10 -0.96
CA THR A 1092 -19.56 14.40 -0.72
C THR A 1092 -18.64 15.21 0.18
N LYS A 1093 -18.50 16.52 -0.05
CA LYS A 1093 -17.69 17.39 0.81
C LYS A 1093 -18.23 17.41 2.24
N ASP A 1094 -19.54 17.50 2.38
CA ASP A 1094 -20.21 17.47 3.69
C ASP A 1094 -20.00 16.10 4.38
N ALA A 1095 -20.14 14.99 3.65
CA ALA A 1095 -19.94 13.65 4.21
C ALA A 1095 -18.49 13.45 4.65
N VAL A 1096 -17.52 13.93 3.87
CA VAL A 1096 -16.10 13.92 4.24
C VAL A 1096 -15.83 14.79 5.46
N ALA A 1097 -16.51 15.93 5.61
CA ALA A 1097 -16.41 16.75 6.81
C ALA A 1097 -16.95 16.01 8.04
N ASP A 1098 -18.08 15.31 7.92
CA ASP A 1098 -18.66 14.50 8.99
C ASP A 1098 -17.78 13.28 9.34
N ILE A 1099 -17.17 12.61 8.35
CA ILE A 1099 -16.19 11.54 8.61
C ILE A 1099 -14.96 12.11 9.35
N ASN A 1100 -14.47 13.28 8.97
CA ASN A 1100 -13.34 13.90 9.67
C ASN A 1100 -13.70 14.32 11.10
N ARG A 1101 -14.93 14.74 11.37
CA ARG A 1101 -15.43 14.93 12.73
C ARG A 1101 -15.43 13.61 13.51
N LEU A 1102 -15.89 12.52 12.88
CA LEU A 1102 -15.88 11.19 13.49
C LEU A 1102 -14.46 10.71 13.84
N VAL A 1103 -13.47 11.01 12.99
CA VAL A 1103 -12.04 10.76 13.25
C VAL A 1103 -11.58 11.49 14.52
N LEU A 1104 -11.98 12.75 14.70
CA LEU A 1104 -11.65 13.52 15.91
C LEU A 1104 -12.30 12.91 17.15
N VAL A 1105 -13.59 12.53 17.07
CA VAL A 1105 -14.29 11.86 18.17
C VAL A 1105 -13.62 10.53 18.54
N PHE A 1106 -13.19 9.72 17.57
CA PHE A 1106 -12.47 8.48 17.84
C PHE A 1106 -11.13 8.72 18.54
N LYS A 1107 -10.41 9.78 18.18
CA LYS A 1107 -9.16 10.15 18.86
C LYS A 1107 -9.40 10.63 20.29
N GLU A 1108 -10.42 11.46 20.50
CA GLU A 1108 -10.84 11.89 21.85
C GLU A 1108 -11.20 10.68 22.72
N ILE A 1109 -12.02 9.75 22.21
CA ILE A 1109 -12.38 8.53 22.94
C ILE A 1109 -11.12 7.71 23.22
N ALA A 1110 -10.21 7.54 22.25
CA ALA A 1110 -8.97 6.79 22.41
C ALA A 1110 -8.08 7.34 23.55
N GLU A 1111 -8.09 8.65 23.78
CA GLU A 1111 -7.38 9.28 24.92
C GLU A 1111 -7.99 8.91 26.27
N GLU A 1112 -9.30 8.67 26.33
CA GLU A 1112 -10.00 8.21 27.53
C GLU A 1112 -9.86 6.71 27.79
N ILE A 1113 -9.47 5.91 26.78
CA ILE A 1113 -9.28 4.47 26.92
C ILE A 1113 -8.02 4.18 27.74
N THR A 1114 -8.20 3.56 28.91
CA THR A 1114 -7.08 3.16 29.78
C THR A 1114 -6.37 1.88 29.33
N ASP A 1115 -7.03 1.04 28.52
CA ASP A 1115 -6.44 -0.18 27.95
C ASP A 1115 -5.66 0.16 26.68
N ARG A 1116 -4.34 -0.09 26.69
CA ARG A 1116 -3.44 0.27 25.58
C ARG A 1116 -3.85 -0.39 24.25
N LYS A 1117 -4.28 -1.66 24.25
CA LYS A 1117 -4.65 -2.36 23.02
C LYS A 1117 -5.92 -1.78 22.41
N MET A 1118 -6.92 -1.48 23.24
CA MET A 1118 -8.14 -0.83 22.78
C MET A 1118 -7.88 0.60 22.28
N LYS A 1119 -7.00 1.34 22.95
CA LYS A 1119 -6.55 2.66 22.52
C LYS A 1119 -5.89 2.60 21.15
N ASP A 1120 -4.90 1.73 20.97
CA ASP A 1120 -4.19 1.56 19.71
C ASP A 1120 -5.15 1.14 18.58
N ARG A 1121 -6.12 0.25 18.88
CA ARG A 1121 -7.16 -0.15 17.92
C ARG A 1121 -8.09 1.02 17.54
N MET A 1122 -8.49 1.86 18.50
CA MET A 1122 -9.33 3.03 18.22
C MET A 1122 -8.57 4.06 17.35
N VAL A 1123 -7.28 4.28 17.62
CA VAL A 1123 -6.43 5.14 16.79
C VAL A 1123 -6.31 4.57 15.38
N TRP A 1124 -6.15 3.27 15.23
CA TRP A 1124 -6.12 2.61 13.92
C TRP A 1124 -7.44 2.80 13.15
N LEU A 1125 -8.60 2.59 13.77
CA LEU A 1125 -9.90 2.85 13.15
C LEU A 1125 -10.05 4.31 12.71
N SER A 1126 -9.53 5.26 13.50
CA SER A 1126 -9.52 6.68 13.14
C SER A 1126 -8.65 6.97 11.90
N SER A 1127 -7.56 6.22 11.70
CA SER A 1127 -6.74 6.32 10.49
C SER A 1127 -7.48 5.79 9.27
N MET A 1128 -8.10 4.61 9.39
CA MET A 1128 -8.87 4.02 8.28
C MET A 1128 -10.03 4.92 7.83
N LEU A 1129 -10.74 5.57 8.76
CA LEU A 1129 -11.80 6.52 8.40
C LEU A 1129 -11.27 7.66 7.53
N LYS A 1130 -10.05 8.14 7.79
CA LYS A 1130 -9.42 9.20 7.00
C LYS A 1130 -9.13 8.73 5.56
N ASP A 1131 -8.64 7.50 5.40
CA ASP A 1131 -8.36 6.92 4.08
C ASP A 1131 -9.65 6.71 3.28
N VAL A 1132 -10.69 6.18 3.95
CA VAL A 1132 -12.03 6.00 3.38
C VAL A 1132 -12.66 7.34 2.98
N ALA A 1133 -12.44 8.41 3.74
CA ALA A 1133 -12.92 9.75 3.37
C ALA A 1133 -12.27 10.28 2.08
N THR A 1134 -10.96 10.06 1.91
CA THR A 1134 -10.25 10.38 0.66
C THR A 1134 -10.81 9.59 -0.51
N ASN A 1135 -11.00 8.27 -0.34
CA ASN A 1135 -11.54 7.41 -1.39
C ASN A 1135 -12.97 7.81 -1.79
N LEU A 1136 -13.83 8.14 -0.80
CA LEU A 1136 -15.18 8.62 -1.07
C LEU A 1136 -15.16 9.91 -1.89
N LYS A 1137 -14.25 10.84 -1.56
CA LYS A 1137 -14.09 12.10 -2.30
C LYS A 1137 -13.69 11.86 -3.75
N ILE A 1138 -12.75 10.95 -4.00
CA ILE A 1138 -12.27 10.61 -5.35
C ILE A 1138 -13.41 9.98 -6.15
N LEU A 1139 -14.01 8.89 -5.64
CA LEU A 1139 -15.02 8.14 -6.37
C LEU A 1139 -16.28 8.96 -6.67
N CYS A 1140 -16.76 9.77 -5.73
CA CYS A 1140 -17.89 10.66 -5.98
C CYS A 1140 -17.56 11.77 -6.98
N SER A 1141 -16.29 12.23 -7.03
CA SER A 1141 -15.85 13.19 -8.06
C SER A 1141 -15.83 12.54 -9.44
N VAL A 1142 -15.36 11.30 -9.55
CA VAL A 1142 -15.41 10.53 -10.81
C VAL A 1142 -16.85 10.24 -11.21
N LYS A 1143 -17.74 9.90 -10.26
CA LYS A 1143 -19.17 9.71 -10.51
C LYS A 1143 -19.85 10.99 -11.01
N ALA A 1144 -19.57 12.13 -10.39
CA ALA A 1144 -20.09 13.42 -10.83
C ALA A 1144 -19.57 13.81 -12.23
N ALA A 1145 -18.32 13.48 -12.56
CA ALA A 1145 -17.74 13.75 -13.88
C ALA A 1145 -18.29 12.83 -14.97
N SER A 1146 -18.32 11.52 -14.71
CA SER A 1146 -18.72 10.48 -15.67
C SER A 1146 -20.23 10.46 -15.92
N GLY A 1147 -21.06 10.71 -14.90
CA GLY A 1147 -22.52 10.57 -15.00
C GLY A 1147 -23.03 9.14 -15.27
N GLY A 1148 -22.13 8.16 -15.40
CA GLY A 1148 -22.43 6.74 -15.64
C GLY A 1148 -22.48 5.92 -14.35
N PRO A 1149 -23.05 4.70 -14.36
CA PRO A 1149 -23.20 3.82 -13.20
C PRO A 1149 -21.90 3.13 -12.75
N ASP A 1150 -20.79 3.28 -13.49
CA ASP A 1150 -19.58 2.45 -13.36
C ASP A 1150 -18.91 2.49 -11.97
N ASN A 1151 -19.17 3.54 -11.18
CA ASN A 1151 -18.57 3.70 -9.85
C ASN A 1151 -19.55 3.41 -8.69
N ASP A 1152 -20.78 3.01 -8.98
CA ASP A 1152 -21.84 2.89 -7.96
C ASP A 1152 -21.50 1.80 -6.93
N ASP A 1153 -21.04 0.64 -7.39
CA ASP A 1153 -20.65 -0.46 -6.50
C ASP A 1153 -19.39 -0.12 -5.68
N GLN A 1154 -18.44 0.64 -6.25
CA GLN A 1154 -17.25 1.08 -5.54
C GLN A 1154 -17.59 2.10 -4.44
N ILE A 1155 -18.47 3.06 -4.73
CA ILE A 1155 -18.94 4.04 -3.73
C ILE A 1155 -19.73 3.32 -2.62
N VAL A 1156 -20.61 2.38 -2.96
CA VAL A 1156 -21.33 1.55 -1.98
C VAL A 1156 -20.35 0.75 -1.11
N SER A 1157 -19.30 0.19 -1.70
CA SER A 1157 -18.25 -0.52 -0.95
C SER A 1157 -17.52 0.39 0.03
N VAL A 1158 -17.14 1.61 -0.39
CA VAL A 1158 -16.49 2.60 0.49
C VAL A 1158 -17.41 3.02 1.64
N ILE A 1159 -18.70 3.25 1.37
CA ILE A 1159 -19.68 3.60 2.41
C ILE A 1159 -19.94 2.41 3.35
N THR A 1160 -19.91 1.18 2.83
CA THR A 1160 -19.98 -0.04 3.65
C THR A 1160 -18.79 -0.14 4.60
N SER A 1161 -17.58 0.24 4.15
CA SER A 1161 -16.39 0.35 5.01
C SER A 1161 -16.57 1.41 6.10
N VAL A 1162 -17.11 2.60 5.78
CA VAL A 1162 -17.46 3.62 6.80
C VAL A 1162 -18.38 3.01 7.87
N LYS A 1163 -19.45 2.34 7.46
CA LYS A 1163 -20.42 1.70 8.36
C LYS A 1163 -19.75 0.63 9.25
N ASN A 1164 -18.90 -0.23 8.68
CA ASN A 1164 -18.20 -1.27 9.44
C ASN A 1164 -17.20 -0.68 10.45
N ILE A 1165 -16.40 0.30 10.03
CA ILE A 1165 -15.44 0.99 10.92
C ILE A 1165 -16.16 1.73 12.04
N PHE A 1166 -17.26 2.43 11.72
CA PHE A 1166 -18.10 3.09 12.71
C PHE A 1166 -18.67 2.10 13.74
N THR A 1167 -19.24 0.97 13.28
CA THR A 1167 -19.82 -0.06 14.16
C THR A 1167 -18.76 -0.63 15.11
N GLU A 1168 -17.56 -0.92 14.61
CA GLU A 1168 -16.47 -1.44 15.44
C GLU A 1168 -15.98 -0.40 16.45
N GLY A 1169 -15.82 0.86 16.03
CA GLY A 1169 -15.41 1.95 16.91
C GLY A 1169 -16.44 2.22 18.00
N LEU A 1170 -17.73 2.16 17.67
CA LEU A 1170 -18.82 2.26 18.62
C LEU A 1170 -18.77 1.15 19.69
N ASP A 1171 -18.58 -0.10 19.27
CA ASP A 1171 -18.46 -1.24 20.18
C ASP A 1171 -17.26 -1.07 21.12
N LEU A 1172 -16.11 -0.62 20.60
CA LEU A 1172 -14.92 -0.34 21.41
C LEU A 1172 -15.16 0.80 22.40
N ALA A 1173 -15.82 1.90 21.99
CA ALA A 1173 -16.16 3.01 22.86
C ALA A 1173 -17.06 2.55 24.02
N ASN A 1174 -18.11 1.78 23.70
CA ASN A 1174 -19.04 1.22 24.68
C ASN A 1174 -18.35 0.24 25.66
N ILE A 1175 -17.39 -0.55 25.18
CA ILE A 1175 -16.59 -1.46 26.02
C ILE A 1175 -15.64 -0.66 26.92
N ALA A 1176 -14.97 0.35 26.37
CA ALA A 1176 -14.04 1.19 27.11
C ALA A 1176 -14.74 1.93 28.24
N GLU A 1177 -15.92 2.50 27.99
CA GLU A 1177 -16.70 3.19 29.01
C GLU A 1177 -17.15 2.25 30.13
N LYS A 1178 -17.65 1.05 29.79
CA LYS A 1178 -17.97 0.01 30.79
C LYS A 1178 -16.76 -0.37 31.63
N THR A 1179 -15.59 -0.47 31.01
CA THR A 1179 -14.33 -0.84 31.67
C THR A 1179 -13.84 0.28 32.59
N ASN A 1180 -13.89 1.53 32.13
CA ASN A 1180 -13.56 2.72 32.91
C ASN A 1180 -14.52 2.90 34.10
N LYS A 1181 -15.83 2.68 33.93
CA LYS A 1181 -16.82 2.67 35.02
C LYS A 1181 -16.53 1.59 36.05
N ARG A 1182 -16.09 0.39 35.63
CA ARG A 1182 -15.67 -0.69 36.55
C ARG A 1182 -14.41 -0.32 37.32
N LYS A 1183 -13.40 0.23 36.65
CA LYS A 1183 -12.15 0.70 37.30
C LYS A 1183 -12.38 1.86 38.27
N LYS A 1184 -13.34 2.76 38.00
CA LYS A 1184 -13.71 3.84 38.94
C LYS A 1184 -14.49 3.33 40.17
N ARG A 1185 -15.11 2.16 40.08
CA ARG A 1185 -15.86 1.53 41.19
C ARG A 1185 -15.00 0.60 42.04
N ALA A 1186 -13.94 0.04 41.46
CA ALA A 1186 -12.90 -0.71 42.15
C ALA A 1186 -11.94 0.27 42.82
#